data_AF-A0A4R8QLU1-F1
#
_entry.id   AF-A0A4R8QLU1-F1
#
_cell.length_a   1.000
_cell.length_b   1.000
_cell.length_c   1.000
_cell.angle_alpha   90.00
_cell.angle_beta   90.00
_cell.angle_gamma   90.00
#
_symmetry.space_group_name_H-M   'P 1'
#
loop_
_entity.id
_entity.type
_entity.pdbx_description
1 polymer ?
#
loop_
_entity_poly.entity_id
_entity_poly.type
_entity_poly.pdbx_seq_one_letter_code
_entity_poly.pdbx_strand_id
1 'polypeptide(L)'
;MRPARLSSASAFRSRGFAAPRPSWTCPSCSTGQTPRRFKSSDSSNEKPYYVTTPIFYVNAAPHVGHMYSMLLADFFKRWEALKGRRAILCTGTDEHGSKVQQAAARQGVAPKELCDATSDKFRELARHIGMDNDHFIRTTDEDHKEAVQYFWTVLRDRGYIYESKHEGWYCVSDECFYAADEVHRTQVPLTGRIIMASVETGNEVEWVEEKNYHFRMTALKERLLRFYAENPDWIVPRARLSEVVAWVTNNLEDLSISRPVQRLDWGVRVPGDPSQTIYVWVDALVNYLTKAGYPRWQPGREREGGWPADLHVIGKDIVRFHGVYWPALLMALDLPLPKQLLTHAHWTLGKKKMSKSVGNVVNPFFAVDRWGLDAMRYFMLNDGGIARDADYENSLVMARYAKDLQSTLGNLVSRVTKAKTWALQPSVAWAMQHGDAVGSNFARSEGFKALVNGMAQNMSNHVDQLNPNQAIGSVFDVLVEANKYISEAAPWKLVKSSDPADKATFHEVLYMTAEAVRVGCILLQPVMPTKTEKVLDMLGVEKDKRHFKDAVFGADATYAIVAPAVTLVPYEARHVERYHEWMSDPDIQEATASEPLSLEEEYENQQSWRTSHDKLTFILCQPVSSDVAIKAGEVDAPERMIGDINFFVYPHDDDEEGEGAYVGEVDVMVAEKASRGKGVGYAAVTSLLAYVHRNQEKILEEYVEGEGKSGKAELKGLMVKIKEGNAASIALFKRVGFAQKGEVNYFGEVTMVLNGLDQFIKSPAGVKATQESREVGYSR
;
A
#
# COMPACT_ATOMS: atom_id res chain seq x y z
N MET A 1 -73.25 -23.28 -3.11
CA MET A 1 -72.83 -21.98 -3.70
C MET A 1 -71.90 -21.28 -2.72
N ARG A 2 -70.68 -20.93 -3.15
CA ARG A 2 -69.73 -20.08 -2.39
C ARG A 2 -70.10 -18.59 -2.53
N PRO A 3 -69.62 -17.73 -1.62
CA PRO A 3 -69.23 -16.38 -2.01
C PRO A 3 -67.76 -16.04 -1.65
N ALA A 4 -67.21 -15.11 -2.42
CA ALA A 4 -65.80 -14.70 -2.46
C ALA A 4 -65.54 -13.36 -1.72
N ARG A 5 -64.25 -13.11 -1.47
CA ARG A 5 -63.64 -12.05 -0.66
C ARG A 5 -63.57 -10.67 -1.33
N LEU A 6 -63.47 -9.62 -0.50
CA LEU A 6 -63.00 -8.26 -0.83
C LEU A 6 -61.76 -7.91 0.02
N SER A 7 -60.85 -7.09 -0.53
CA SER A 7 -59.58 -6.64 0.07
C SER A 7 -59.67 -5.26 0.73
N SER A 8 -58.76 -5.02 1.69
CA SER A 8 -58.76 -3.94 2.69
C SER A 8 -57.78 -2.79 2.40
N ALA A 9 -58.04 -1.68 3.09
CA ALA A 9 -57.57 -0.30 2.89
C ALA A 9 -56.26 0.11 3.61
N SER A 10 -55.84 1.35 3.32
CA SER A 10 -54.59 2.07 3.59
C SER A 10 -54.31 2.50 5.04
N ALA A 11 -53.02 2.71 5.32
CA ALA A 11 -52.42 3.11 6.60
C ALA A 11 -52.48 4.62 6.92
N PHE A 12 -52.58 4.94 8.22
CA PHE A 12 -52.42 6.26 8.84
C PHE A 12 -50.99 6.49 9.33
N ARG A 13 -50.46 7.72 9.18
CA ARG A 13 -49.21 8.22 9.79
C ARG A 13 -49.51 8.89 11.13
N SER A 14 -48.64 8.71 12.13
CA SER A 14 -48.56 9.51 13.36
C SER A 14 -47.12 9.95 13.64
N ARG A 15 -46.97 11.18 14.14
CA ARG A 15 -45.71 11.87 14.47
C ARG A 15 -45.26 11.54 15.91
N GLY A 16 -43.96 11.41 16.15
CA GLY A 16 -43.35 11.31 17.49
C GLY A 16 -42.31 12.41 17.72
N PHE A 17 -42.32 12.99 18.92
CA PHE A 17 -41.53 14.14 19.38
C PHE A 17 -40.07 13.79 19.71
N ALA A 18 -39.14 14.73 19.48
CA ALA A 18 -37.73 14.66 19.89
C ALA A 18 -37.51 15.44 21.20
N ALA A 19 -36.74 14.88 22.14
CA ALA A 19 -36.34 15.51 23.40
C ALA A 19 -35.05 16.35 23.24
N PRO A 20 -34.84 17.43 24.03
CA PRO A 20 -33.70 18.32 23.87
C PRO A 20 -32.44 17.79 24.56
N ARG A 21 -31.28 17.98 23.92
CA ARG A 21 -29.94 17.73 24.50
C ARG A 21 -29.49 18.96 25.32
N PRO A 22 -28.80 18.81 26.46
CA PRO A 22 -28.25 19.94 27.19
C PRO A 22 -26.97 20.45 26.52
N SER A 23 -26.88 21.76 26.29
CA SER A 23 -25.69 22.47 25.86
C SER A 23 -24.81 22.78 27.08
N TRP A 24 -23.67 22.10 27.20
CA TRP A 24 -22.61 22.50 28.13
C TRP A 24 -21.45 23.11 27.34
N THR A 25 -21.25 24.42 27.50
CA THR A 25 -20.14 25.19 26.93
C THR A 25 -19.05 25.36 27.99
N CYS A 26 -17.84 24.87 27.69
CA CYS A 26 -16.66 25.06 28.54
C CYS A 26 -16.16 26.52 28.45
N PRO A 27 -16.02 27.27 29.55
CA PRO A 27 -15.64 28.69 29.52
C PRO A 27 -14.13 29.01 29.35
N SER A 28 -13.25 28.03 29.10
CA SER A 28 -11.79 28.27 29.16
C SER A 28 -11.03 28.25 27.83
N CYS A 29 -11.71 28.33 26.69
CA CYS A 29 -11.06 28.35 25.36
C CYS A 29 -11.02 29.75 24.72
N SER A 30 -10.67 30.80 25.47
CA SER A 30 -10.46 32.14 24.92
C SER A 30 -9.02 32.64 25.10
N THR A 31 -8.10 32.16 24.27
CA THR A 31 -6.92 32.94 23.87
C THR A 31 -6.47 32.49 22.48
N GLY A 32 -6.42 33.45 21.57
CA GLY A 32 -6.36 33.23 20.14
C GLY A 32 -5.06 32.61 19.62
N GLN A 33 -5.23 31.78 18.60
CA GLN A 33 -4.21 31.50 17.60
C GLN A 33 -4.86 31.65 16.22
N THR A 34 -4.28 32.55 15.42
CA THR A 34 -4.58 32.80 14.01
C THR A 34 -4.48 31.51 13.18
N PRO A 35 -5.42 31.23 12.26
CA PRO A 35 -5.37 30.03 11.45
C PRO A 35 -4.34 30.20 10.34
N ARG A 36 -3.22 29.48 10.43
CA ARG A 36 -2.39 29.19 9.25
C ARG A 36 -3.20 28.25 8.36
N ARG A 37 -3.62 28.75 7.20
CA ARG A 37 -4.18 27.96 6.10
C ARG A 37 -3.08 27.05 5.58
N PHE A 38 -3.04 25.80 6.05
CA PHE A 38 -2.37 24.74 5.32
C PHE A 38 -3.26 24.39 4.13
N LYS A 39 -2.71 24.52 2.92
CA LYS A 39 -3.30 23.99 1.69
C LYS A 39 -3.48 22.48 1.90
N SER A 40 -4.73 22.01 1.90
CA SER A 40 -5.02 20.58 1.93
C SER A 40 -4.65 20.01 0.56
N SER A 41 -3.59 19.21 0.51
CA SER A 41 -3.48 18.18 -0.52
C SER A 41 -4.69 17.26 -0.38
N ASP A 42 -5.36 16.99 -1.50
CA ASP A 42 -6.53 16.12 -1.62
C ASP A 42 -6.50 14.93 -0.67
N SER A 43 -7.27 15.00 0.41
CA SER A 43 -7.70 13.80 1.11
C SER A 43 -8.91 13.29 0.35
N SER A 44 -8.74 12.23 -0.44
CA SER A 44 -9.88 11.42 -0.87
C SER A 44 -10.73 11.15 0.37
N ASN A 45 -12.04 11.38 0.25
CA ASN A 45 -13.01 11.32 1.34
C ASN A 45 -13.26 9.88 1.83
N GLU A 46 -12.32 8.97 1.57
CA GLU A 46 -12.46 7.52 1.70
C GLU A 46 -11.70 7.01 2.92
N LYS A 47 -12.36 6.13 3.69
CA LYS A 47 -11.78 5.55 4.91
C LYS A 47 -10.48 4.79 4.57
N PRO A 48 -9.36 5.06 5.26
CA PRO A 48 -8.16 4.24 5.15
C PRO A 48 -8.45 2.75 5.38
N TYR A 49 -7.77 1.89 4.64
CA TYR A 49 -7.78 0.45 4.94
C TYR A 49 -7.16 0.23 6.31
N TYR A 50 -7.88 -0.44 7.22
CA TYR A 50 -7.38 -0.66 8.57
C TYR A 50 -7.19 -2.14 8.85
N VAL A 51 -5.94 -2.54 9.06
CA VAL A 51 -5.53 -3.90 9.39
C VAL A 51 -4.88 -3.94 10.77
N THR A 52 -5.14 -5.02 11.52
CA THR A 52 -4.52 -5.20 12.84
C THR A 52 -3.91 -6.58 12.98
N THR A 53 -2.86 -6.65 13.79
CA THR A 53 -2.45 -7.92 14.43
C THR A 53 -3.25 -8.10 15.72
N PRO A 54 -3.12 -9.25 16.43
CA PRO A 54 -3.40 -9.27 17.85
C PRO A 54 -2.40 -8.38 18.58
N ILE A 55 -2.72 -8.00 19.81
CA ILE A 55 -1.72 -7.51 20.75
C ILE A 55 -1.10 -8.70 21.50
N PHE A 56 0.22 -8.68 21.68
CA PHE A 56 0.96 -9.85 22.18
C PHE A 56 1.21 -9.78 23.68
N TYR A 57 0.97 -10.89 24.38
CA TYR A 57 1.09 -10.97 25.83
C TYR A 57 2.55 -10.89 26.29
N VAL A 58 2.87 -9.99 27.22
CA VAL A 58 4.26 -9.65 27.61
C VAL A 58 4.85 -10.52 28.73
N ASN A 59 4.26 -11.68 29.02
CA ASN A 59 4.87 -12.64 29.95
C ASN A 59 6.15 -13.30 29.40
N ALA A 60 6.46 -13.07 28.12
CA ALA A 60 7.43 -13.82 27.37
C ALA A 60 8.02 -13.01 26.19
N ALA A 61 9.34 -13.10 25.99
CA ALA A 61 10.01 -12.70 24.74
C ALA A 61 9.35 -13.31 23.47
N PRO A 62 9.38 -12.59 22.33
CA PRO A 62 8.69 -13.00 21.11
C PRO A 62 9.27 -14.25 20.44
N HIS A 63 8.45 -14.91 19.62
CA HIS A 63 8.81 -16.07 18.82
C HIS A 63 8.26 -15.99 17.39
N VAL A 64 8.66 -16.89 16.50
CA VAL A 64 8.21 -16.88 15.09
C VAL A 64 6.69 -16.92 14.91
N GLY A 65 5.93 -17.51 15.85
CA GLY A 65 4.46 -17.41 15.84
C GLY A 65 3.93 -15.97 15.88
N HIS A 66 4.53 -15.07 16.69
CA HIS A 66 4.15 -13.65 16.72
C HIS A 66 4.59 -12.94 15.44
N MET A 67 5.82 -13.22 14.99
CA MET A 67 6.34 -12.71 13.71
C MET A 67 5.40 -13.05 12.56
N TYR A 68 4.78 -14.23 12.53
CA TYR A 68 3.85 -14.61 11.47
C TYR A 68 2.61 -13.71 11.41
N SER A 69 1.95 -13.44 12.55
CA SER A 69 0.81 -12.52 12.60
C SER A 69 1.21 -11.11 12.14
N MET A 70 2.40 -10.65 12.54
CA MET A 70 2.94 -9.35 12.14
C MET A 70 3.19 -9.28 10.63
N LEU A 71 3.81 -10.30 10.05
CA LEU A 71 4.10 -10.37 8.62
C LEU A 71 2.84 -10.47 7.77
N LEU A 72 1.83 -11.23 8.19
CA LEU A 72 0.55 -11.31 7.49
C LEU A 72 -0.14 -9.94 7.45
N ALA A 73 -0.24 -9.25 8.59
CA ALA A 73 -0.86 -7.93 8.64
C ALA A 73 -0.08 -6.89 7.82
N ASP A 74 1.26 -6.92 7.87
CA ASP A 74 2.14 -6.09 7.06
C ASP A 74 1.98 -6.36 5.55
N PHE A 75 1.84 -7.63 5.14
CA PHE A 75 1.57 -8.00 3.75
C PHE A 75 0.28 -7.36 3.24
N PHE A 76 -0.83 -7.45 3.98
CA PHE A 76 -2.09 -6.84 3.57
C PHE A 76 -2.04 -5.31 3.58
N LYS A 77 -1.35 -4.68 4.54
CA LYS A 77 -1.12 -3.22 4.52
C LYS A 77 -0.39 -2.81 3.25
N ARG A 78 0.74 -3.47 2.96
CA ARG A 78 1.59 -3.17 1.80
C ARG A 78 0.88 -3.47 0.47
N TRP A 79 0.01 -4.47 0.43
CA TRP A 79 -0.81 -4.75 -0.74
C TRP A 79 -1.79 -3.62 -1.07
N GLU A 80 -2.49 -3.08 -0.06
CA GLU A 80 -3.39 -1.95 -0.26
C GLU A 80 -2.63 -0.67 -0.64
N ALA A 81 -1.46 -0.44 -0.03
CA ALA A 81 -0.56 0.65 -0.42
C ALA A 81 -0.05 0.51 -1.87
N LEU A 82 0.28 -0.71 -2.31
CA LEU A 82 0.68 -1.00 -3.69
C LEU A 82 -0.45 -0.64 -4.68
N LYS A 83 -1.71 -0.85 -4.29
CA LYS A 83 -2.91 -0.45 -5.05
C LYS A 83 -3.23 1.05 -4.96
N GLY A 84 -2.41 1.85 -4.27
CA GLY A 84 -2.62 3.30 -4.10
C GLY A 84 -3.62 3.68 -3.03
N ARG A 85 -4.09 2.73 -2.20
CA ARG A 85 -5.03 3.01 -1.11
C ARG A 85 -4.28 3.28 0.19
N ARG A 86 -4.63 4.37 0.88
CA ARG A 86 -4.09 4.65 2.23
C ARG A 86 -4.44 3.51 3.18
N ALA A 87 -3.44 2.96 3.85
CA ALA A 87 -3.60 1.84 4.78
C ALA A 87 -2.95 2.13 6.13
N ILE A 88 -3.60 1.70 7.21
CA ILE A 88 -3.18 1.82 8.60
C ILE A 88 -3.01 0.42 9.18
N LEU A 89 -1.89 0.18 9.83
CA LEU A 89 -1.56 -1.06 10.53
C LEU A 89 -1.32 -0.78 12.02
N CYS A 90 -2.16 -1.40 12.86
CA CYS A 90 -2.00 -1.36 14.31
C CYS A 90 -1.54 -2.72 14.83
N THR A 91 -0.44 -2.71 15.59
CA THR A 91 0.08 -3.84 16.37
C THR A 91 0.33 -3.40 17.80
N GLY A 92 0.75 -4.29 18.70
CA GLY A 92 1.03 -3.88 20.07
C GLY A 92 1.19 -5.01 21.07
N THR A 93 1.12 -4.64 22.34
CA THR A 93 1.31 -5.54 23.47
C THR A 93 0.16 -5.51 24.47
N ASP A 94 -0.23 -6.70 24.92
CA ASP A 94 -1.15 -6.92 26.03
C ASP A 94 -0.34 -7.08 27.31
N GLU A 95 -0.57 -6.18 28.26
CA GLU A 95 0.34 -5.89 29.36
C GLU A 95 -0.29 -6.07 30.73
N HIS A 96 -1.59 -6.33 30.81
CA HIS A 96 -2.28 -6.55 32.08
C HIS A 96 -2.58 -8.03 32.34
N GLY A 97 -3.04 -8.37 33.54
CA GLY A 97 -3.48 -9.73 33.88
C GLY A 97 -2.54 -10.52 34.79
N SER A 98 -3.05 -11.65 35.28
CA SER A 98 -2.43 -12.51 36.30
C SER A 98 -1.09 -13.07 35.86
N LYS A 99 -0.99 -13.50 34.60
CA LYS A 99 0.24 -14.10 34.06
C LYS A 99 1.40 -13.10 34.00
N VAL A 100 1.16 -11.83 33.67
CA VAL A 100 2.18 -10.77 33.75
C VAL A 100 2.59 -10.52 35.19
N GLN A 101 1.62 -10.35 36.10
CA GLN A 101 1.87 -10.14 37.53
C GLN A 101 2.73 -11.27 38.13
N GLN A 102 2.40 -12.53 37.83
CA GLN A 102 3.18 -13.70 38.27
C GLN A 102 4.55 -13.80 37.61
N ALA A 103 4.69 -13.41 36.34
CA ALA A 103 5.99 -13.40 35.66
C ALA A 103 6.92 -12.34 36.26
N ALA A 104 6.39 -11.16 36.60
CA ALA A 104 7.13 -10.08 37.25
C ALA A 104 7.55 -10.48 38.67
N ALA A 105 6.63 -11.05 39.45
CA ALA A 105 6.92 -11.55 40.79
C ALA A 105 8.01 -12.65 40.79
N ARG A 106 7.96 -13.59 39.83
CA ARG A 106 9.00 -14.63 39.68
C ARG A 106 10.37 -14.08 39.31
N GLN A 107 10.42 -12.92 38.66
CA GLN A 107 11.67 -12.24 38.28
C GLN A 107 12.14 -11.21 39.31
N GLY A 108 11.33 -10.94 40.34
CA GLY A 108 11.65 -9.94 41.37
C GLY A 108 11.64 -8.49 40.85
N VAL A 109 10.86 -8.20 39.81
CA VAL A 109 10.73 -6.86 39.19
C VAL A 109 9.30 -6.35 39.27
N ALA A 110 9.10 -5.03 39.12
CA ALA A 110 7.75 -4.48 39.06
C ALA A 110 7.05 -4.90 37.74
N PRO A 111 5.73 -5.15 37.73
CA PRO A 111 5.02 -5.51 36.50
C PRO A 111 5.23 -4.52 35.35
N LYS A 112 5.18 -3.22 35.65
CA LYS A 112 5.44 -2.16 34.66
C LYS A 112 6.82 -2.27 34.01
N GLU A 113 7.85 -2.57 34.79
CA GLU A 113 9.23 -2.71 34.29
C GLU A 113 9.35 -3.93 33.35
N LEU A 114 8.72 -5.06 33.71
CA LEU A 114 8.66 -6.24 32.84
C LEU A 114 7.93 -5.94 31.53
N CYS A 115 6.80 -5.21 31.61
CA CYS A 115 6.02 -4.80 30.46
C CYS A 115 6.83 -3.87 29.54
N ASP A 116 7.49 -2.85 30.09
CA ASP A 116 8.36 -1.94 29.34
C ASP A 116 9.45 -2.71 28.58
N ALA A 117 10.23 -3.54 29.29
CA ALA A 117 11.34 -4.28 28.70
C ALA A 117 10.88 -5.31 27.63
N THR A 118 9.72 -5.92 27.81
CA THR A 118 9.20 -6.92 26.86
C THR A 118 8.51 -6.26 25.67
N SER A 119 7.76 -5.17 25.88
CA SER A 119 7.16 -4.37 24.80
C SER A 119 8.24 -3.83 23.86
N ASP A 120 9.36 -3.36 24.41
CA ASP A 120 10.51 -2.91 23.61
C ASP A 120 11.07 -4.01 22.71
N LYS A 121 11.12 -5.27 23.16
CA LYS A 121 11.53 -6.41 22.33
C LYS A 121 10.56 -6.70 21.20
N PHE A 122 9.26 -6.50 21.39
CA PHE A 122 8.28 -6.62 20.30
C PHE A 122 8.38 -5.45 19.31
N ARG A 123 8.63 -4.23 19.79
CA ARG A 123 8.91 -3.07 18.92
C ARG A 123 10.21 -3.26 18.13
N GLU A 124 11.22 -3.85 18.75
CA GLU A 124 12.47 -4.22 18.10
C GLU A 124 12.22 -5.29 17.04
N LEU A 125 11.42 -6.32 17.35
CA LEU A 125 11.05 -7.34 16.37
C LEU A 125 10.33 -6.72 15.17
N ALA A 126 9.36 -5.83 15.37
CA ALA A 126 8.65 -5.13 14.29
C ALA A 126 9.63 -4.41 13.35
N ARG A 127 10.59 -3.66 13.91
CA ARG A 127 11.66 -3.00 13.15
C ARG A 127 12.56 -4.01 12.44
N HIS A 128 12.96 -5.08 13.12
CA HIS A 128 13.89 -6.08 12.61
C HIS A 128 13.30 -6.89 11.45
N ILE A 129 11.98 -7.09 11.41
CA ILE A 129 11.26 -7.75 10.30
C ILE A 129 10.78 -6.78 9.22
N GLY A 130 11.21 -5.51 9.27
CA GLY A 130 10.82 -4.47 8.31
C GLY A 130 9.31 -4.23 8.26
N MET A 131 8.60 -4.41 9.37
CA MET A 131 7.16 -4.13 9.46
C MET A 131 6.93 -2.62 9.36
N ASP A 132 5.97 -2.23 8.53
CA ASP A 132 5.56 -0.84 8.36
C ASP A 132 4.28 -0.60 9.17
N ASN A 133 4.35 -0.65 10.50
CA ASN A 133 3.19 -0.37 11.35
C ASN A 133 3.06 1.12 11.69
N ASP A 134 1.86 1.68 11.58
CA ASP A 134 1.58 3.08 11.91
C ASP A 134 1.41 3.29 13.42
N HIS A 135 0.88 2.26 14.09
CA HIS A 135 0.65 2.28 15.52
C HIS A 135 1.20 1.04 16.21
N PHE A 136 1.87 1.27 17.33
CA PHE A 136 2.26 0.24 18.28
C PHE A 136 1.65 0.59 19.65
N ILE A 137 0.47 0.02 19.93
CA ILE A 137 -0.28 0.27 21.16
C ILE A 137 0.27 -0.55 22.33
N ARG A 138 0.21 0.01 23.54
CA ARG A 138 0.36 -0.74 24.78
C ARG A 138 -0.88 -0.58 25.61
N THR A 139 -1.37 -1.65 26.21
CA THR A 139 -2.55 -1.57 27.08
C THR A 139 -2.29 -0.77 28.38
N THR A 140 -1.03 -0.53 28.75
CA THR A 140 -0.68 0.41 29.82
C THR A 140 -0.73 1.88 29.41
N ASP A 141 -0.89 2.20 28.12
CA ASP A 141 -0.97 3.59 27.65
C ASP A 141 -2.20 4.27 28.24
N GLU A 142 -2.08 5.55 28.59
CA GLU A 142 -3.15 6.26 29.31
C GLU A 142 -4.40 6.48 28.45
N ASP A 143 -4.20 6.74 27.15
CA ASP A 143 -5.32 6.85 26.19
C ASP A 143 -6.11 5.55 26.06
N HIS A 144 -5.44 4.40 26.19
CA HIS A 144 -6.10 3.09 26.21
C HIS A 144 -6.91 2.87 27.48
N LYS A 145 -6.36 3.18 28.66
CA LYS A 145 -7.10 3.08 29.92
C LYS A 145 -8.35 3.96 29.91
N GLU A 146 -8.22 5.19 29.43
CA GLU A 146 -9.36 6.10 29.22
C GLU A 146 -10.42 5.47 28.32
N ALA A 147 -10.02 4.88 27.20
CA ALA A 147 -10.90 4.21 26.26
C ALA A 147 -11.63 3.01 26.89
N VAL A 148 -10.93 2.17 27.65
CA VAL A 148 -11.49 0.99 28.34
C VAL A 148 -12.47 1.42 29.43
N GLN A 149 -12.12 2.41 30.25
CA GLN A 149 -13.00 2.93 31.30
C GLN A 149 -14.27 3.57 30.72
N TYR A 150 -14.14 4.29 29.61
CA TYR A 150 -15.28 4.83 28.89
C TYR A 150 -16.15 3.71 28.31
N PHE A 151 -15.54 2.72 27.64
CA PHE A 151 -16.25 1.55 27.10
C PHE A 151 -17.05 0.80 28.18
N TRP A 152 -16.43 0.57 29.34
CA TRP A 152 -17.07 -0.02 30.51
C TRP A 152 -18.27 0.79 30.99
N THR A 153 -18.10 2.10 31.12
CA THR A 153 -19.15 3.01 31.57
C THR A 153 -20.36 2.93 30.65
N VAL A 154 -20.16 2.96 29.33
CA VAL A 154 -21.26 2.85 28.36
C VAL A 154 -21.93 1.48 28.41
N LEU A 155 -21.18 0.38 28.57
CA LEU A 155 -21.76 -0.96 28.76
C LEU A 155 -22.69 -1.00 29.99
N ARG A 156 -22.22 -0.46 31.12
CA ARG A 156 -22.98 -0.40 32.37
C ARG A 156 -24.23 0.46 32.21
N ASP A 157 -24.09 1.66 31.67
CA ASP A 157 -25.18 2.62 31.53
C ASP A 157 -26.27 2.12 30.56
N ARG A 158 -25.90 1.25 29.61
CA ARG A 158 -26.83 0.52 28.72
C ARG A 158 -27.41 -0.76 29.34
N GLY A 159 -27.08 -1.09 30.59
CA GLY A 159 -27.65 -2.24 31.31
C GLY A 159 -27.06 -3.60 30.94
N TYR A 160 -25.94 -3.64 30.22
CA TYR A 160 -25.28 -4.89 29.82
C TYR A 160 -24.36 -5.48 30.89
N ILE A 161 -24.08 -4.73 31.96
CA ILE A 161 -23.27 -5.19 33.09
C ILE A 161 -24.18 -5.42 34.30
N TYR A 162 -24.01 -6.54 34.98
CA TYR A 162 -24.63 -6.83 36.27
C TYR A 162 -23.64 -7.48 37.21
N GLU A 163 -23.90 -7.41 38.50
CA GLU A 163 -23.09 -8.11 39.51
C GLU A 163 -23.67 -9.51 39.76
N SER A 164 -22.79 -10.50 39.83
CA SER A 164 -23.14 -11.84 40.30
C SER A 164 -22.09 -12.33 41.28
N LYS A 165 -22.52 -13.16 42.23
CA LYS A 165 -21.59 -14.05 42.92
C LYS A 165 -21.25 -15.20 41.99
N HIS A 166 -19.99 -15.58 41.95
CA HIS A 166 -19.53 -16.76 41.25
C HIS A 166 -18.69 -17.58 42.23
N GLU A 167 -19.06 -18.84 42.40
CA GLU A 167 -18.38 -19.78 43.28
C GLU A 167 -18.01 -21.05 42.52
N GLY A 168 -16.80 -21.56 42.72
CA GLY A 168 -16.34 -22.76 42.04
C GLY A 168 -14.87 -23.06 42.26
N TRP A 169 -14.43 -24.21 41.75
CA TRP A 169 -13.02 -24.58 41.74
C TRP A 169 -12.31 -23.81 40.64
N TYR A 170 -11.36 -22.95 40.98
CA TYR A 170 -10.60 -22.15 40.03
C TYR A 170 -9.17 -22.67 39.92
N CYS A 171 -8.68 -22.83 38.69
CA CYS A 171 -7.26 -23.08 38.46
C CYS A 171 -6.57 -21.78 38.04
N VAL A 172 -5.61 -21.34 38.85
CA VAL A 172 -4.80 -20.15 38.53
C VAL A 172 -3.96 -20.35 37.27
N SER A 173 -3.43 -21.56 37.05
CA SER A 173 -2.60 -21.88 35.88
C SER A 173 -3.42 -21.90 34.59
N ASP A 174 -4.61 -22.49 34.63
CA ASP A 174 -5.48 -22.65 33.46
C ASP A 174 -6.39 -21.44 33.22
N GLU A 175 -6.48 -20.53 34.20
CA GLU A 175 -7.33 -19.33 34.22
C GLU A 175 -8.82 -19.61 33.98
N CYS A 176 -9.29 -20.81 34.36
CA CYS A 176 -10.67 -21.24 34.21
C CYS A 176 -11.26 -21.77 35.51
N PHE A 177 -12.59 -21.80 35.55
CA PHE A 177 -13.35 -22.52 36.56
C PHE A 177 -13.60 -23.94 36.09
N TYR A 178 -13.50 -24.88 37.01
CA TYR A 178 -13.80 -26.29 36.84
C TYR A 178 -15.07 -26.63 37.62
N ALA A 179 -15.91 -27.46 37.02
CA ALA A 179 -17.03 -28.07 37.72
C ALA A 179 -16.53 -29.04 38.80
N ALA A 180 -17.39 -29.36 39.78
CA ALA A 180 -17.01 -30.19 40.91
C ALA A 180 -16.58 -31.62 40.52
N ASP A 181 -17.05 -32.12 39.39
CA ASP A 181 -16.70 -33.42 38.79
C ASP A 181 -15.43 -33.38 37.91
N GLU A 182 -14.92 -32.19 37.58
CA GLU A 182 -13.70 -32.00 36.80
C GLU A 182 -12.43 -31.85 37.67
N VAL A 183 -12.57 -32.03 38.98
CA VAL A 183 -11.48 -31.88 39.96
C VAL A 183 -11.38 -33.11 40.85
N HIS A 184 -10.16 -33.50 41.22
CA HIS A 184 -9.90 -34.66 42.07
C HIS A 184 -8.81 -34.37 43.10
N ARG A 185 -8.81 -35.11 44.21
CA ARG A 185 -7.70 -35.06 45.17
C ARG A 185 -6.50 -35.81 44.61
N THR A 186 -5.34 -35.16 44.60
CA THR A 186 -4.07 -35.77 44.21
C THR A 186 -2.96 -35.39 45.19
N GLN A 187 -1.91 -36.20 45.23
CA GLN A 187 -0.74 -35.96 46.08
C GLN A 187 0.42 -35.44 45.22
N VAL A 188 0.99 -34.30 45.60
CA VAL A 188 2.16 -33.73 44.91
C VAL A 188 3.38 -34.62 45.17
N PRO A 189 3.97 -35.26 44.14
CA PRO A 189 5.00 -36.29 44.34
C PRO A 189 6.25 -35.82 45.09
N LEU A 190 6.61 -34.53 44.95
CA LEU A 190 7.82 -33.95 45.53
C LEU A 190 7.66 -33.50 46.99
N THR A 191 6.44 -33.17 47.43
CA THR A 191 6.20 -32.55 48.75
C THR A 191 5.28 -33.37 49.65
N GLY A 192 4.58 -34.36 49.09
CA GLY A 192 3.60 -35.17 49.80
C GLY A 192 2.30 -34.42 50.18
N ARG A 193 2.17 -33.13 49.82
CA ARG A 193 0.94 -32.35 50.04
C ARG A 193 -0.22 -32.94 49.24
N ILE A 194 -1.37 -33.06 49.88
CA ILE A 194 -2.64 -33.37 49.21
C ILE A 194 -3.23 -32.05 48.73
N ILE A 195 -3.53 -31.97 47.44
CA ILE A 195 -4.14 -30.82 46.77
C ILE A 195 -5.41 -31.27 46.04
N MET A 196 -6.31 -30.33 45.75
CA MET A 196 -7.29 -30.53 44.69
C MET A 196 -6.63 -30.18 43.36
N ALA A 197 -6.82 -30.99 42.33
CA ALA A 197 -6.28 -30.75 41.00
C ALA A 197 -7.30 -31.02 39.91
N SER A 198 -7.17 -30.30 38.79
CA SER A 198 -7.92 -30.57 37.56
C SER A 198 -7.68 -32.00 37.09
N VAL A 199 -8.75 -32.70 36.73
CA VAL A 199 -8.67 -34.03 36.13
C VAL A 199 -7.99 -33.97 34.77
N GLU A 200 -8.20 -32.88 34.02
CA GLU A 200 -7.66 -32.72 32.67
C GLU A 200 -6.17 -32.34 32.67
N THR A 201 -5.80 -31.33 33.46
CA THR A 201 -4.45 -30.74 33.39
C THR A 201 -3.53 -31.21 34.51
N GLY A 202 -4.09 -31.76 35.60
CA GLY A 202 -3.35 -32.08 36.81
C GLY A 202 -2.90 -30.86 37.61
N ASN A 203 -3.28 -29.64 37.20
CA ASN A 203 -2.91 -28.40 37.88
C ASN A 203 -3.73 -28.21 39.16
N GLU A 204 -3.12 -27.61 40.19
CA GLU A 204 -3.77 -27.30 41.47
C GLU A 204 -4.97 -26.35 41.26
N VAL A 205 -6.08 -26.63 41.95
CA VAL A 205 -7.30 -25.83 41.96
C VAL A 205 -7.69 -25.45 43.38
N GLU A 206 -8.29 -24.28 43.53
CA GLU A 206 -8.75 -23.73 44.81
C GLU A 206 -10.23 -23.36 44.74
N TRP A 207 -10.98 -23.53 45.82
CA TRP A 207 -12.38 -23.08 45.87
C TRP A 207 -12.40 -21.57 46.07
N VAL A 208 -13.08 -20.87 45.18
CA VAL A 208 -13.13 -19.41 45.16
C VAL A 208 -14.58 -18.98 45.12
N GLU A 209 -15.00 -18.11 46.05
CA GLU A 209 -16.28 -17.38 46.02
C GLU A 209 -15.97 -15.89 45.82
N GLU A 210 -16.33 -15.35 44.66
CA GLU A 210 -16.05 -13.96 44.30
C GLU A 210 -17.29 -13.25 43.76
N LYS A 211 -17.50 -12.01 44.20
CA LYS A 211 -18.45 -11.10 43.57
C LYS A 211 -17.76 -10.46 42.35
N ASN A 212 -18.28 -10.72 41.16
CA ASN A 212 -17.72 -10.24 39.90
C ASN A 212 -18.82 -9.55 39.06
N TYR A 213 -18.39 -8.64 38.19
CA TYR A 213 -19.24 -8.04 37.17
C TYR A 213 -19.29 -8.95 35.95
N HIS A 214 -20.50 -9.21 35.45
CA HIS A 214 -20.79 -10.04 34.30
C HIS A 214 -21.39 -9.22 33.16
N PHE A 215 -20.96 -9.53 31.94
CA PHE A 215 -21.53 -9.03 30.69
C PHE A 215 -22.65 -9.94 30.22
N ARG A 216 -23.82 -9.37 29.94
CA ARG A 216 -25.02 -10.04 29.40
C ARG A 216 -24.86 -10.47 27.94
N MET A 217 -23.86 -11.30 27.65
CA MET A 217 -23.54 -11.76 26.30
C MET A 217 -24.68 -12.61 25.71
N THR A 218 -25.37 -13.39 26.55
CA THR A 218 -26.51 -14.22 26.13
C THR A 218 -27.65 -13.39 25.52
N ALA A 219 -27.83 -12.14 25.96
CA ALA A 219 -28.83 -11.23 25.42
C ALA A 219 -28.57 -10.86 23.94
N LEU A 220 -27.35 -11.10 23.43
CA LEU A 220 -26.95 -10.78 22.05
C LEU A 220 -26.93 -11.99 21.12
N LYS A 221 -27.29 -13.18 21.60
CA LYS A 221 -27.24 -14.44 20.84
C LYS A 221 -27.88 -14.34 19.45
N GLU A 222 -29.11 -13.86 19.38
CA GLU A 222 -29.86 -13.75 18.11
C GLU A 222 -29.25 -12.74 17.14
N ARG A 223 -28.67 -11.64 17.65
CA ARG A 223 -27.98 -10.65 16.81
C ARG A 223 -26.69 -11.23 16.22
N LEU A 224 -25.93 -11.98 17.01
CA LEU A 224 -24.72 -12.68 16.57
C LEU A 224 -25.03 -13.73 15.50
N LEU A 225 -26.00 -14.61 15.76
CA LEU A 225 -26.36 -15.67 14.82
C LEU A 225 -26.88 -15.11 13.49
N ARG A 226 -27.68 -14.04 13.53
CA ARG A 226 -28.13 -13.32 12.33
C ARG A 226 -26.94 -12.75 11.56
N PHE A 227 -26.02 -12.07 12.25
CA PHE A 227 -24.84 -11.50 11.64
C PHE A 227 -24.00 -12.56 10.92
N TYR A 228 -23.77 -13.72 11.52
CA TYR A 228 -23.02 -14.81 10.86
C TYR A 228 -23.75 -15.38 9.64
N ALA A 229 -25.09 -15.49 9.70
CA ALA A 229 -25.90 -15.96 8.58
C ALA A 229 -25.87 -14.99 7.39
N GLU A 230 -25.86 -13.69 7.66
CA GLU A 230 -25.78 -12.63 6.65
C GLU A 230 -24.35 -12.44 6.10
N ASN A 231 -23.33 -12.93 6.81
CA ASN A 231 -21.92 -12.74 6.46
C ASN A 231 -21.15 -14.09 6.48
N PRO A 232 -21.42 -15.01 5.53
CA PRO A 232 -20.88 -16.37 5.54
C PRO A 232 -19.36 -16.46 5.33
N ASP A 233 -18.75 -15.39 4.82
CA ASP A 233 -17.31 -15.29 4.54
C ASP A 233 -16.60 -14.29 5.49
N TRP A 234 -17.24 -13.95 6.62
CA TRP A 234 -16.69 -13.01 7.60
C TRP A 234 -15.41 -13.52 8.27
N ILE A 235 -15.35 -14.80 8.64
CA ILE A 235 -14.15 -15.44 9.20
C ILE A 235 -13.54 -16.36 8.14
N VAL A 236 -12.27 -16.11 7.82
CA VAL A 236 -11.48 -16.93 6.92
C VAL A 236 -10.44 -17.71 7.73
N PRO A 237 -10.35 -19.05 7.59
CA PRO A 237 -11.16 -19.90 6.71
C PRO A 237 -12.57 -20.17 7.28
N ARG A 238 -13.53 -20.42 6.38
CA ARG A 238 -14.95 -20.66 6.72
C ARG A 238 -15.19 -21.75 7.76
N ALA A 239 -14.32 -22.75 7.86
CA ALA A 239 -14.40 -23.77 8.90
C ALA A 239 -14.39 -23.17 10.32
N ARG A 240 -13.63 -22.07 10.53
CA ARG A 240 -13.58 -21.36 11.81
C ARG A 240 -14.88 -20.61 12.11
N LEU A 241 -15.54 -20.06 11.07
CA LEU A 241 -16.87 -19.49 11.25
C LEU A 241 -17.86 -20.57 11.73
N SER A 242 -17.83 -21.76 11.13
CA SER A 242 -18.70 -22.86 11.55
C SER A 242 -18.47 -23.25 13.02
N GLU A 243 -17.21 -23.29 13.48
CA GLU A 243 -16.87 -23.53 14.89
C GLU A 243 -17.44 -22.43 15.81
N VAL A 244 -17.30 -21.16 15.41
CA VAL A 244 -17.84 -19.99 16.14
C VAL A 244 -19.37 -20.04 16.22
N VAL A 245 -20.05 -20.30 15.10
CA VAL A 245 -21.52 -20.41 15.03
C VAL A 245 -22.01 -21.56 15.92
N ALA A 246 -21.36 -22.72 15.84
CA ALA A 246 -21.70 -23.88 16.68
C ALA A 246 -21.52 -23.56 18.17
N TRP A 247 -20.47 -22.83 18.53
CA TRP A 247 -20.25 -22.42 19.91
C TRP A 247 -21.32 -21.44 20.40
N VAL A 248 -21.64 -20.39 19.63
CA VAL A 248 -22.70 -19.42 19.97
C VAL A 248 -24.06 -20.09 20.07
N THR A 249 -24.33 -21.09 19.24
CA THR A 249 -25.61 -21.81 19.25
C THR A 249 -25.78 -22.63 20.53
N ASN A 250 -24.73 -23.34 20.95
CA ASN A 250 -24.86 -24.39 21.97
C ASN A 250 -24.32 -23.99 23.35
N ASN A 251 -23.33 -23.11 23.44
CA ASN A 251 -22.52 -22.90 24.65
C ASN A 251 -22.38 -21.41 25.05
N LEU A 252 -23.21 -20.52 24.50
CA LEU A 252 -23.12 -19.09 24.82
C LEU A 252 -23.59 -18.84 26.26
N GLU A 253 -22.71 -18.28 27.08
CA GLU A 253 -22.95 -17.92 28.48
C GLU A 253 -22.63 -16.43 28.72
N ASP A 254 -23.10 -15.89 29.84
CA ASP A 254 -22.70 -14.53 30.25
C ASP A 254 -21.23 -14.53 30.69
N LEU A 255 -20.50 -13.49 30.32
CA LEU A 255 -19.05 -13.44 30.51
C LEU A 255 -18.68 -12.68 31.78
N SER A 256 -17.88 -13.28 32.66
CA SER A 256 -17.29 -12.55 33.79
C SER A 256 -16.19 -11.59 33.34
N ILE A 257 -16.45 -10.28 33.49
CA ILE A 257 -15.63 -9.18 32.96
C ILE A 257 -14.88 -8.36 34.03
N SER A 258 -14.93 -8.75 35.30
CA SER A 258 -14.05 -8.21 36.34
C SER A 258 -13.42 -9.30 37.20
N ARG A 259 -12.39 -8.95 37.96
CA ARG A 259 -11.77 -9.78 39.01
C ARG A 259 -11.51 -8.93 40.26
N PRO A 260 -11.55 -9.51 41.46
CA PRO A 260 -11.18 -8.79 42.67
C PRO A 260 -9.70 -8.42 42.66
N VAL A 261 -9.39 -7.25 43.18
CA VAL A 261 -8.02 -6.69 43.21
C VAL A 261 -7.05 -7.55 44.01
N GLN A 262 -7.54 -8.23 45.05
CA GLN A 262 -6.73 -9.16 45.85
C GLN A 262 -6.14 -10.30 44.99
N ARG A 263 -6.84 -10.65 43.91
CA ARG A 263 -6.41 -11.68 42.95
C ARG A 263 -5.65 -11.08 41.77
N LEU A 264 -6.12 -9.94 41.28
CA LEU A 264 -5.57 -9.25 40.11
C LEU A 264 -5.46 -7.75 40.37
N ASP A 265 -4.28 -7.32 40.80
CA ASP A 265 -3.98 -5.91 41.08
C ASP A 265 -3.47 -5.18 39.82
N TRP A 266 -2.79 -5.91 38.93
CA TRP A 266 -2.20 -5.39 37.70
C TRP A 266 -3.20 -5.38 36.52
N GLY A 267 -3.99 -4.32 36.42
CA GLY A 267 -4.94 -4.07 35.34
C GLY A 267 -5.69 -2.74 35.45
N VAL A 268 -6.60 -2.47 34.50
CA VAL A 268 -7.45 -1.27 34.50
C VAL A 268 -8.54 -1.40 35.56
N ARG A 269 -8.70 -0.40 36.44
CA ARG A 269 -9.71 -0.42 37.50
C ARG A 269 -11.13 -0.22 36.95
N VAL A 270 -12.10 -0.87 37.59
CA VAL A 270 -13.51 -0.66 37.30
C VAL A 270 -13.92 0.78 37.70
N PRO A 271 -14.48 1.59 36.78
CA PRO A 271 -14.97 2.93 37.10
C PRO A 271 -16.04 2.90 38.20
N GLY A 272 -15.74 3.54 39.33
CA GLY A 272 -16.65 3.62 40.49
C GLY A 272 -16.54 2.45 41.48
N ASP A 273 -15.69 1.46 41.23
CA ASP A 273 -15.45 0.34 42.16
C ASP A 273 -13.95 -0.02 42.20
N PRO A 274 -13.18 0.56 43.14
CA PRO A 274 -11.74 0.33 43.22
C PRO A 274 -11.37 -1.07 43.71
N SER A 275 -12.34 -1.87 44.20
CA SER A 275 -12.12 -3.24 44.66
C SER A 275 -12.04 -4.26 43.52
N GLN A 276 -12.34 -3.82 42.29
CA GLN A 276 -12.43 -4.65 41.10
C GLN A 276 -11.53 -4.13 39.97
N THR A 277 -10.93 -5.08 39.26
CA THR A 277 -10.11 -4.86 38.08
C THR A 277 -10.85 -5.40 36.86
N ILE A 278 -10.89 -4.63 35.78
CA ILE A 278 -11.48 -5.03 34.49
C ILE A 278 -10.68 -6.22 33.95
N TYR A 279 -11.40 -7.24 33.50
CA TYR A 279 -10.80 -8.45 32.97
C TYR A 279 -10.15 -8.21 31.62
N VAL A 280 -9.02 -8.90 31.38
CA VAL A 280 -8.12 -8.67 30.25
C VAL A 280 -8.80 -8.71 28.89
N TRP A 281 -9.86 -9.50 28.67
CA TRP A 281 -10.49 -9.54 27.34
C TRP A 281 -11.28 -8.29 27.00
N VAL A 282 -11.86 -7.58 27.97
CA VAL A 282 -12.52 -6.29 27.69
C VAL A 282 -11.46 -5.21 27.44
N ASP A 283 -10.42 -5.20 28.27
CA ASP A 283 -9.25 -4.33 28.13
C ASP A 283 -8.56 -4.52 26.77
N ALA A 284 -8.04 -5.72 26.52
CA ALA A 284 -7.34 -6.09 25.31
C ALA A 284 -8.16 -5.84 24.04
N LEU A 285 -9.44 -6.21 23.96
CA LEU A 285 -10.21 -6.04 22.72
C LEU A 285 -10.46 -4.57 22.35
N VAL A 286 -10.51 -3.66 23.33
CA VAL A 286 -10.70 -2.22 23.09
C VAL A 286 -9.46 -1.57 22.43
N ASN A 287 -8.32 -2.26 22.37
CA ASN A 287 -7.10 -1.76 21.73
C ASN A 287 -7.36 -1.33 20.27
N TYR A 288 -8.18 -2.11 19.55
CA TYR A 288 -8.51 -1.88 18.14
C TYR A 288 -9.29 -0.58 17.89
N LEU A 289 -10.02 -0.11 18.91
CA LEU A 289 -10.74 1.16 18.86
C LEU A 289 -9.84 2.34 19.25
N THR A 290 -8.93 2.12 20.20
CA THR A 290 -8.17 3.18 20.87
C THR A 290 -7.36 4.00 19.87
N LYS A 291 -6.50 3.34 19.07
CA LYS A 291 -5.67 4.05 18.07
C LYS A 291 -6.45 4.48 16.83
N ALA A 292 -7.66 3.95 16.63
CA ALA A 292 -8.59 4.48 15.65
C ALA A 292 -9.32 5.77 16.12
N GLY A 293 -9.04 6.25 17.34
CA GLY A 293 -9.52 7.54 17.86
C GLY A 293 -10.62 7.46 18.92
N TYR A 294 -11.07 6.25 19.30
CA TYR A 294 -12.09 6.09 20.34
C TYR A 294 -11.52 6.40 21.74
N PRO A 295 -12.27 7.05 22.64
CA PRO A 295 -13.65 7.53 22.50
C PRO A 295 -13.75 8.97 21.98
N ARG A 296 -12.63 9.58 21.60
CA ARG A 296 -12.51 10.99 21.21
C ARG A 296 -12.78 11.24 19.73
N TRP A 297 -13.65 10.45 19.09
CA TRP A 297 -14.00 10.67 17.70
C TRP A 297 -14.69 12.03 17.52
N GLN A 298 -14.24 12.80 16.52
CA GLN A 298 -14.92 14.02 16.12
C GLN A 298 -16.18 13.65 15.31
N PRO A 299 -17.33 14.30 15.56
CA PRO A 299 -18.54 14.04 14.81
C PRO A 299 -18.34 14.18 13.30
N GLY A 300 -18.66 13.13 12.53
CA GLY A 300 -18.48 13.08 11.08
C GLY A 300 -17.08 12.66 10.61
N ARG A 301 -16.15 12.40 11.53
CA ARG A 301 -14.75 12.00 11.26
C ARG A 301 -14.35 10.72 12.00
N GLU A 302 -15.33 9.94 12.45
CA GLU A 302 -15.14 8.68 13.20
C GLU A 302 -14.32 7.64 12.42
N ARG A 303 -14.27 7.79 11.09
CA ARG A 303 -13.61 6.87 10.15
C ARG A 303 -12.19 7.29 9.78
N GLU A 304 -11.74 8.50 10.14
CA GLU A 304 -10.39 8.98 9.76
C GLU A 304 -9.27 8.10 10.34
N GLY A 305 -9.48 7.56 11.55
CA GLY A 305 -8.57 6.59 12.18
C GLY A 305 -8.70 5.16 11.66
N GLY A 306 -9.54 4.92 10.64
CA GLY A 306 -9.68 3.63 9.98
C GLY A 306 -10.74 2.69 10.56
N TRP A 307 -11.49 3.05 11.62
CA TRP A 307 -12.55 2.17 12.14
C TRP A 307 -13.81 2.12 11.25
N PRO A 308 -14.46 0.96 11.03
CA PRO A 308 -14.09 -0.38 11.49
C PRO A 308 -12.88 -0.96 10.76
N ALA A 309 -12.15 -1.85 11.44
CA ALA A 309 -11.08 -2.63 10.81
C ALA A 309 -11.60 -3.36 9.57
N ASP A 310 -10.90 -3.22 8.45
CA ASP A 310 -11.17 -4.01 7.26
C ASP A 310 -10.70 -5.47 7.48
N LEU A 311 -9.60 -5.65 8.21
CA LEU A 311 -9.06 -6.98 8.50
C LEU A 311 -8.45 -7.07 9.90
N HIS A 312 -8.93 -8.02 10.70
CA HIS A 312 -8.21 -8.50 11.87
C HIS A 312 -7.45 -9.77 11.51
N VAL A 313 -6.12 -9.75 11.65
CA VAL A 313 -5.27 -10.95 11.52
C VAL A 313 -5.06 -11.54 12.91
N ILE A 314 -5.43 -12.80 13.11
CA ILE A 314 -5.34 -13.48 14.40
C ILE A 314 -4.92 -14.95 14.28
N GLY A 315 -4.40 -15.51 15.37
CA GLY A 315 -4.20 -16.96 15.50
C GLY A 315 -5.51 -17.70 15.79
N LYS A 316 -5.57 -18.99 15.40
CA LYS A 316 -6.72 -19.88 15.66
C LYS A 316 -7.08 -20.07 17.13
N ASP A 317 -6.12 -19.86 18.03
CA ASP A 317 -6.29 -19.96 19.47
C ASP A 317 -7.17 -18.85 20.06
N ILE A 318 -7.22 -17.68 19.42
CA ILE A 318 -7.97 -16.52 19.91
C ILE A 318 -9.24 -16.21 19.09
N VAL A 319 -9.67 -17.16 18.25
CA VAL A 319 -10.84 -16.99 17.37
C VAL A 319 -12.15 -16.78 18.13
N ARG A 320 -12.31 -17.38 19.32
CA ARG A 320 -13.53 -17.18 20.13
C ARG A 320 -13.64 -15.75 20.65
N PHE A 321 -12.53 -15.16 21.06
CA PHE A 321 -12.53 -13.78 21.57
C PHE A 321 -12.90 -12.79 20.47
N HIS A 322 -12.40 -12.98 19.25
CA HIS A 322 -12.64 -12.07 18.13
C HIS A 322 -13.92 -12.39 17.35
N GLY A 323 -14.30 -13.66 17.30
CA GLY A 323 -15.46 -14.15 16.59
C GLY A 323 -16.73 -14.14 17.42
N VAL A 324 -16.65 -14.00 18.75
CA VAL A 324 -17.83 -13.98 19.64
C VAL A 324 -17.83 -12.80 20.60
N TYR A 325 -16.79 -12.65 21.43
CA TYR A 325 -16.84 -11.67 22.51
C TYR A 325 -16.75 -10.26 21.94
N TRP A 326 -15.85 -10.04 21.00
CA TRP A 326 -15.67 -8.76 20.36
C TRP A 326 -16.91 -8.25 19.63
N PRO A 327 -17.53 -9.00 18.70
CA PRO A 327 -18.76 -8.54 18.05
C PRO A 327 -19.90 -8.36 19.06
N ALA A 328 -19.99 -9.17 20.12
CA ALA A 328 -20.98 -8.97 21.16
C ALA A 328 -20.77 -7.63 21.91
N LEU A 329 -19.54 -7.34 22.33
CA LEU A 329 -19.19 -6.08 23.00
C LEU A 329 -19.48 -4.86 22.11
N LEU A 330 -19.13 -4.94 20.82
CA LEU A 330 -19.43 -3.88 19.85
C LEU A 330 -20.94 -3.72 19.61
N MET A 331 -21.69 -4.81 19.47
CA MET A 331 -23.14 -4.80 19.31
C MET A 331 -23.87 -4.22 20.52
N ALA A 332 -23.37 -4.43 21.74
CA ALA A 332 -23.93 -3.82 22.94
C ALA A 332 -23.88 -2.27 22.90
N LEU A 333 -22.86 -1.73 22.24
CA LEU A 333 -22.62 -0.29 22.09
C LEU A 333 -23.12 0.28 20.76
N ASP A 334 -23.68 -0.57 19.89
CA ASP A 334 -24.03 -0.25 18.49
C ASP A 334 -22.86 0.35 17.69
N LEU A 335 -21.66 -0.17 17.94
CA LEU A 335 -20.47 0.19 17.17
C LEU A 335 -20.37 -0.66 15.90
N PRO A 336 -19.81 -0.12 14.79
CA PRO A 336 -19.57 -0.89 13.58
C PRO A 336 -18.67 -2.10 13.84
N LEU A 337 -19.01 -3.25 13.23
CA LEU A 337 -18.22 -4.47 13.33
C LEU A 337 -17.06 -4.46 12.32
N PRO A 338 -15.94 -5.15 12.62
CA PRO A 338 -14.86 -5.36 11.66
C PRO A 338 -15.37 -6.14 10.43
N LYS A 339 -14.81 -5.86 9.25
CA LYS A 339 -15.31 -6.41 7.98
C LYS A 339 -14.92 -7.87 7.76
N GLN A 340 -13.70 -8.27 8.16
CA GLN A 340 -13.23 -9.64 8.05
C GLN A 340 -12.27 -10.02 9.18
N LEU A 341 -12.22 -11.32 9.49
CA LEU A 341 -11.31 -11.94 10.45
C LEU A 341 -10.50 -13.03 9.75
N LEU A 342 -9.20 -12.80 9.53
CA LEU A 342 -8.28 -13.83 9.09
C LEU A 342 -7.73 -14.58 10.29
N THR A 343 -8.05 -15.86 10.35
CA THR A 343 -7.60 -16.78 11.40
C THR A 343 -6.58 -17.75 10.85
N HIS A 344 -5.31 -17.51 11.14
CA HIS A 344 -4.21 -18.35 10.66
C HIS A 344 -3.92 -19.53 11.61
N ALA A 345 -3.28 -20.56 11.07
CA ALA A 345 -2.86 -21.74 11.82
C ALA A 345 -1.55 -21.47 12.58
N HIS A 346 -1.07 -22.44 13.36
CA HIS A 346 0.16 -22.30 14.11
C HIS A 346 1.38 -22.71 13.29
N TRP A 347 2.49 -22.06 13.59
CA TRP A 347 3.81 -22.63 13.30
C TRP A 347 4.18 -23.66 14.37
N THR A 348 4.70 -24.80 13.94
CA THR A 348 5.22 -25.88 14.79
C THR A 348 6.73 -26.03 14.61
N LEU A 349 7.37 -26.76 15.52
CA LEU A 349 8.76 -27.21 15.38
C LEU A 349 8.80 -28.73 15.59
N GLY A 350 9.19 -29.48 14.56
CA GLY A 350 9.17 -30.94 14.60
C GLY A 350 7.76 -31.49 14.80
N LYS A 351 6.77 -30.84 14.17
CA LYS A 351 5.32 -31.15 14.25
C LYS A 351 4.72 -31.03 15.66
N LYS A 352 5.43 -30.39 16.59
CA LYS A 352 4.94 -30.08 17.94
C LYS A 352 4.70 -28.58 18.07
N LYS A 353 3.64 -28.20 18.77
CA LYS A 353 3.35 -26.80 19.09
C LYS A 353 4.56 -26.20 19.81
N MET A 354 4.98 -25.00 19.38
CA MET A 354 6.05 -24.28 20.05
C MET A 354 5.58 -23.80 21.42
N SER A 355 6.38 -24.03 22.46
CA SER A 355 6.13 -23.50 23.80
C SER A 355 7.44 -23.35 24.58
N LYS A 356 7.49 -22.32 25.43
CA LYS A 356 8.68 -22.03 26.23
C LYS A 356 8.96 -23.10 27.27
N SER A 357 7.92 -23.69 27.87
CA SER A 357 8.06 -24.76 28.85
C SER A 357 8.70 -26.01 28.26
N VAL A 358 8.44 -26.31 26.98
CA VAL A 358 9.04 -27.44 26.26
C VAL A 358 10.42 -27.10 25.68
N GLY A 359 10.77 -25.81 25.60
CA GLY A 359 12.07 -25.35 25.07
C GLY A 359 12.19 -25.45 23.54
N ASN A 360 11.10 -25.68 22.81
CA ASN A 360 11.09 -25.88 21.36
C ASN A 360 10.70 -24.61 20.57
N VAL A 361 11.07 -23.42 21.06
CA VAL A 361 10.69 -22.14 20.45
C VAL A 361 11.78 -21.64 19.51
N VAL A 362 11.38 -21.16 18.33
CA VAL A 362 12.30 -20.51 17.38
C VAL A 362 12.36 -19.01 17.68
N ASN A 363 13.59 -18.52 17.94
CA ASN A 363 13.85 -17.10 18.11
C ASN A 363 13.84 -16.39 16.74
N PRO A 364 12.94 -15.41 16.51
CA PRO A 364 12.79 -14.77 15.21
C PRO A 364 13.99 -13.89 14.83
N PHE A 365 14.68 -13.28 15.80
CA PHE A 365 15.89 -12.48 15.53
C PHE A 365 16.98 -13.36 14.93
N PHE A 366 17.28 -14.50 15.56
CA PHE A 366 18.27 -15.43 15.03
C PHE A 366 17.87 -16.04 13.69
N ALA A 367 16.57 -16.25 13.45
CA ALA A 367 16.10 -16.73 12.16
C ALA A 367 16.33 -15.69 11.05
N VAL A 368 16.01 -14.42 11.32
CA VAL A 368 16.22 -13.30 10.38
C VAL A 368 17.72 -13.02 10.17
N ASP A 369 18.51 -12.97 11.23
CA ASP A 369 19.97 -12.79 11.14
C ASP A 369 20.65 -13.88 10.30
N ARG A 370 20.17 -15.13 10.43
CA ARG A 370 20.72 -16.28 9.71
C ARG A 370 20.36 -16.27 8.23
N TRP A 371 19.10 -16.01 7.91
CA TRP A 371 18.56 -16.23 6.55
C TRP A 371 18.40 -14.94 5.74
N GLY A 372 18.43 -13.79 6.41
CA GLY A 372 18.10 -12.50 5.85
C GLY A 372 16.59 -12.21 5.91
N LEU A 373 16.28 -10.92 6.03
CA LEU A 373 14.92 -10.39 6.16
C LEU A 373 13.95 -10.95 5.11
N ASP A 374 14.20 -10.67 3.84
CA ASP A 374 13.25 -11.00 2.77
C ASP A 374 13.11 -12.50 2.53
N ALA A 375 14.16 -13.28 2.76
CA ALA A 375 14.07 -14.74 2.66
C ALA A 375 13.14 -15.31 3.74
N MET A 376 13.23 -14.79 4.97
CA MET A 376 12.33 -15.17 6.06
C MET A 376 10.91 -14.70 5.83
N ARG A 377 10.71 -13.46 5.35
CA ARG A 377 9.39 -12.95 4.99
C ARG A 377 8.73 -13.81 3.93
N TYR A 378 9.45 -14.10 2.84
CA TYR A 378 9.00 -14.99 1.78
C TYR A 378 8.63 -16.37 2.32
N PHE A 379 9.54 -17.04 3.04
CA PHE A 379 9.29 -18.37 3.59
C PHE A 379 8.04 -18.40 4.46
N MET A 380 7.90 -17.44 5.37
CA MET A 380 6.78 -17.43 6.30
C MET A 380 5.45 -17.11 5.63
N LEU A 381 5.43 -16.21 4.65
CA LEU A 381 4.21 -15.87 3.91
C LEU A 381 3.83 -16.93 2.87
N ASN A 382 4.80 -17.67 2.33
CA ASN A 382 4.57 -18.70 1.31
C ASN A 382 4.21 -20.07 1.90
N ASP A 383 4.91 -20.48 2.96
CA ASP A 383 4.74 -21.80 3.58
C ASP A 383 3.86 -21.76 4.84
N GLY A 384 3.61 -20.57 5.40
CA GLY A 384 2.75 -20.42 6.58
C GLY A 384 1.31 -20.77 6.28
N GLY A 385 0.69 -21.62 7.10
CA GLY A 385 -0.65 -22.10 6.81
C GLY A 385 -1.77 -21.24 7.40
N ILE A 386 -2.81 -20.97 6.60
CA ILE A 386 -4.06 -20.36 7.08
C ILE A 386 -4.97 -21.44 7.70
N ALA A 387 -5.25 -22.52 6.95
CA ALA A 387 -6.15 -23.57 7.42
C ALA A 387 -5.46 -24.69 8.23
N ARG A 388 -4.19 -24.98 7.94
CA ARG A 388 -3.44 -26.10 8.51
C ARG A 388 -2.13 -25.63 9.11
N ASP A 389 -1.68 -26.26 10.20
CA ASP A 389 -0.42 -25.90 10.84
C ASP A 389 0.77 -26.14 9.88
N ALA A 390 1.76 -25.27 9.96
CA ALA A 390 2.98 -25.31 9.18
C ALA A 390 4.19 -25.56 10.09
N ASP A 391 5.21 -26.28 9.61
CA ASP A 391 6.39 -26.60 10.42
C ASP A 391 7.57 -25.72 10.03
N TYR A 392 8.27 -25.19 11.03
CA TYR A 392 9.53 -24.50 10.83
C TYR A 392 10.66 -25.52 10.84
N GLU A 393 11.41 -25.62 9.73
CA GLU A 393 12.69 -26.31 9.68
C GLU A 393 13.69 -25.52 8.85
N ASN A 394 14.95 -25.47 9.30
CA ASN A 394 16.03 -24.79 8.56
C ASN A 394 16.25 -25.40 7.15
N SER A 395 16.00 -26.70 6.99
CA SER A 395 16.02 -27.42 5.71
C SER A 395 14.97 -26.89 4.73
N LEU A 396 13.77 -26.56 5.21
CA LEU A 396 12.68 -26.02 4.39
C LEU A 396 12.98 -24.59 3.94
N VAL A 397 13.52 -23.74 4.84
CA VAL A 397 13.97 -22.39 4.49
C VAL A 397 15.04 -22.46 3.39
N MET A 398 16.03 -23.34 3.55
CA MET A 398 17.07 -23.57 2.54
C MET A 398 16.49 -24.05 1.20
N ALA A 399 15.54 -24.98 1.24
CA ALA A 399 14.93 -25.50 0.02
C ALA A 399 14.17 -24.40 -0.75
N ARG A 400 13.42 -23.54 -0.05
CA ARG A 400 12.71 -22.40 -0.64
C ARG A 400 13.67 -21.34 -1.17
N TYR A 401 14.72 -21.03 -0.41
CA TYR A 401 15.76 -20.12 -0.87
C TYR A 401 16.42 -20.62 -2.16
N ALA A 402 16.85 -21.89 -2.18
CA ALA A 402 17.55 -22.47 -3.32
C ALA A 402 16.65 -22.58 -4.56
N LYS A 403 15.42 -23.08 -4.39
CA LYS A 403 14.50 -23.33 -5.50
C LYS A 403 13.89 -22.04 -6.05
N ASP A 404 13.30 -21.23 -5.17
CA ASP A 404 12.44 -20.14 -5.59
C ASP A 404 13.28 -18.86 -5.73
N LEU A 405 13.99 -18.46 -4.68
CA LEU A 405 14.72 -17.18 -4.66
C LEU A 405 15.98 -17.21 -5.52
N GLN A 406 16.79 -18.26 -5.42
CA GLN A 406 18.05 -18.37 -6.16
C GLN A 406 17.82 -18.91 -7.58
N SER A 407 17.20 -20.08 -7.72
CA SER A 407 17.12 -20.77 -9.03
C SER A 407 16.02 -20.24 -9.94
N THR A 408 14.97 -19.60 -9.40
CA THR A 408 13.88 -19.05 -10.21
C THR A 408 14.06 -17.55 -10.41
N LEU A 409 13.86 -16.73 -9.37
CA LEU A 409 13.94 -15.27 -9.50
C LEU A 409 15.37 -14.79 -9.74
N GLY A 410 16.33 -15.19 -8.89
CA GLY A 410 17.72 -14.77 -8.99
C GLY A 410 18.39 -15.17 -10.30
N ASN A 411 18.08 -16.37 -10.82
CA ASN A 411 18.55 -16.82 -12.11
C ASN A 411 17.96 -15.99 -13.27
N LEU A 412 16.68 -15.61 -13.23
CA LEU A 412 16.10 -14.71 -14.23
C LEU A 412 16.75 -13.35 -14.22
N VAL A 413 16.86 -12.73 -13.05
CA VAL A 413 17.52 -11.42 -12.88
C VAL A 413 18.93 -11.50 -13.47
N SER A 414 19.72 -12.50 -13.06
CA SER A 414 21.07 -12.72 -13.58
C SER A 414 21.11 -12.92 -15.10
N ARG A 415 20.12 -13.60 -15.70
CA ARG A 415 20.02 -13.81 -17.15
C ARG A 415 19.65 -12.54 -17.90
N VAL A 416 18.73 -11.75 -17.37
CA VAL A 416 18.32 -10.48 -17.99
C VAL A 416 19.46 -9.46 -17.90
N THR A 417 20.16 -9.38 -16.77
CA THR A 417 21.21 -8.39 -16.50
C THR A 417 22.63 -8.85 -16.85
N LYS A 418 22.80 -9.73 -17.87
CA LYS A 418 24.14 -10.22 -18.30
C LYS A 418 24.94 -9.16 -19.07
N ALA A 419 25.37 -8.09 -18.40
CA ALA A 419 26.08 -6.95 -18.99
C ALA A 419 27.31 -7.33 -19.86
N LYS A 420 27.99 -8.43 -19.53
CA LYS A 420 29.14 -8.93 -20.33
C LYS A 420 28.75 -9.56 -21.67
N THR A 421 27.48 -9.93 -21.86
CA THR A 421 26.97 -10.59 -23.07
C THR A 421 26.02 -9.70 -23.85
N TRP A 422 25.20 -8.91 -23.16
CA TRP A 422 24.28 -7.95 -23.77
C TRP A 422 23.89 -6.86 -22.77
N ALA A 423 23.41 -5.74 -23.31
CA ALA A 423 22.62 -4.77 -22.55
C ALA A 423 21.13 -5.10 -22.75
N LEU A 424 20.31 -4.90 -21.72
CA LEU A 424 18.84 -5.00 -21.83
C LEU A 424 18.26 -3.85 -22.66
N GLN A 425 18.89 -2.69 -22.54
CA GLN A 425 18.50 -1.43 -23.14
C GLN A 425 18.13 -1.49 -24.64
N PRO A 426 18.94 -2.08 -25.53
CA PRO A 426 18.59 -2.18 -26.94
C PRO A 426 17.33 -3.03 -27.18
N SER A 427 17.06 -4.03 -26.35
CA SER A 427 15.87 -4.87 -26.45
C SER A 427 14.60 -4.13 -26.03
N VAL A 428 14.70 -3.25 -25.03
CA VAL A 428 13.61 -2.34 -24.67
C VAL A 428 13.32 -1.39 -25.84
N ALA A 429 14.34 -0.73 -26.39
CA ALA A 429 14.18 0.16 -27.53
C ALA A 429 13.60 -0.55 -28.76
N TRP A 430 14.08 -1.77 -29.04
CA TRP A 430 13.56 -2.61 -30.11
C TRP A 430 12.07 -2.93 -29.88
N ALA A 431 11.69 -3.36 -28.68
CA ALA A 431 10.30 -3.67 -28.38
C ALA A 431 9.39 -2.45 -28.56
N MET A 432 9.83 -1.27 -28.14
CA MET A 432 9.08 -0.03 -28.32
C MET A 432 8.88 0.35 -29.78
N GLN A 433 9.85 0.08 -30.65
CA GLN A 433 9.71 0.33 -32.10
C GLN A 433 8.72 -0.62 -32.77
N HIS A 434 8.54 -1.82 -32.21
CA HIS A 434 7.71 -2.87 -32.80
C HIS A 434 6.31 -2.91 -32.18
N GLY A 435 6.08 -2.25 -31.04
CA GLY A 435 4.75 -2.07 -30.43
C GLY A 435 3.99 -3.38 -30.29
N ASP A 436 2.81 -3.47 -30.91
CA ASP A 436 1.96 -4.65 -30.86
C ASP A 436 2.56 -5.89 -31.52
N ALA A 437 3.53 -5.73 -32.43
CA ALA A 437 4.26 -6.85 -33.03
C ALA A 437 5.22 -7.54 -32.03
N VAL A 438 5.43 -6.98 -30.84
CA VAL A 438 6.14 -7.67 -29.75
C VAL A 438 5.27 -8.81 -29.24
N GLY A 439 5.74 -10.04 -29.45
CA GLY A 439 5.03 -11.26 -29.09
C GLY A 439 4.91 -12.28 -30.22
N SER A 440 5.45 -12.00 -31.40
CA SER A 440 5.26 -12.85 -32.60
C SER A 440 6.53 -13.49 -33.15
N ASN A 441 7.73 -13.09 -32.69
CA ASN A 441 8.98 -13.59 -33.26
C ASN A 441 9.40 -14.95 -32.73
N PHE A 442 8.84 -15.39 -31.60
CA PHE A 442 9.02 -16.75 -31.09
C PHE A 442 7.68 -17.42 -30.82
N ALA A 443 7.57 -18.72 -31.16
CA ALA A 443 6.30 -19.45 -31.19
C ALA A 443 5.51 -19.43 -29.87
N ARG A 444 6.16 -19.25 -28.71
CA ARG A 444 5.52 -19.17 -27.39
C ARG A 444 5.29 -17.74 -26.88
N SER A 445 5.73 -16.72 -27.60
CA SER A 445 5.73 -15.35 -27.12
C SER A 445 4.32 -14.82 -26.83
N GLU A 446 3.34 -15.05 -27.70
CA GLU A 446 1.95 -14.62 -27.46
C GLU A 446 1.38 -15.19 -26.13
N GLY A 447 1.50 -16.51 -25.94
CA GLY A 447 1.03 -17.16 -24.72
C GLY A 447 1.79 -16.70 -23.47
N PHE A 448 3.09 -16.46 -23.58
CA PHE A 448 3.89 -15.93 -22.47
C PHE A 448 3.51 -14.49 -22.12
N LYS A 449 3.25 -13.63 -23.12
CA LYS A 449 2.76 -12.25 -22.92
C LYS A 449 1.44 -12.26 -22.14
N ALA A 450 0.52 -13.16 -22.50
CA ALA A 450 -0.76 -13.32 -21.82
C ALA A 450 -0.59 -13.72 -20.34
N LEU A 451 0.36 -14.62 -20.02
CA LEU A 451 0.67 -14.99 -18.64
C LEU A 451 1.19 -13.80 -17.82
N VAL A 452 2.09 -12.99 -18.40
CA VAL A 452 2.63 -11.79 -17.73
C VAL A 452 1.52 -10.76 -17.48
N ASN A 453 0.66 -10.51 -18.47
CA ASN A 453 -0.48 -9.60 -18.32
C ASN A 453 -1.51 -10.06 -17.29
N GLY A 454 -1.75 -11.37 -17.18
CA GLY A 454 -2.67 -11.93 -16.18
C GLY A 454 -2.11 -11.97 -14.75
N MET A 455 -0.81 -11.75 -14.56
CA MET A 455 -0.12 -11.97 -13.28
C MET A 455 -0.68 -11.12 -12.14
N ALA A 456 -0.89 -9.82 -12.37
CA ALA A 456 -1.39 -8.89 -11.35
C ALA A 456 -2.81 -9.23 -10.90
N GLN A 457 -3.70 -9.51 -11.85
CA GLN A 457 -5.09 -9.87 -11.55
C GLN A 457 -5.18 -11.21 -10.81
N ASN A 458 -4.39 -12.20 -11.21
CA ASN A 458 -4.36 -13.50 -10.55
C ASN A 458 -3.89 -13.39 -9.09
N MET A 459 -2.83 -12.62 -8.84
CA MET A 459 -2.38 -12.35 -7.48
C MET A 459 -3.48 -11.63 -6.68
N SER A 460 -4.10 -10.59 -7.24
CA SER A 460 -5.19 -9.85 -6.58
C SER A 460 -6.33 -10.77 -6.15
N ASN A 461 -6.79 -11.65 -7.04
CA ASN A 461 -7.88 -12.59 -6.74
C ASN A 461 -7.56 -13.48 -5.51
N HIS A 462 -6.31 -13.90 -5.35
CA HIS A 462 -5.90 -14.70 -4.19
C HIS A 462 -5.74 -13.87 -2.91
N VAL A 463 -5.30 -12.61 -3.03
CA VAL A 463 -5.22 -11.70 -1.87
C VAL A 463 -6.62 -11.33 -1.37
N ASP A 464 -7.58 -11.11 -2.27
CA ASP A 464 -8.99 -10.85 -1.93
C ASP A 464 -9.64 -12.04 -1.21
N GLN A 465 -9.12 -13.26 -1.42
CA GLN A 465 -9.50 -14.48 -0.69
C GLN A 465 -8.70 -14.68 0.61
N LEU A 466 -7.87 -13.71 1.01
CA LEU A 466 -6.98 -13.75 2.16
C LEU A 466 -6.02 -14.97 2.14
N ASN A 467 -5.52 -15.32 0.95
CA ASN A 467 -4.64 -16.47 0.72
C ASN A 467 -3.27 -16.04 0.17
N PRO A 468 -2.37 -15.52 1.02
CA PRO A 468 -1.05 -15.04 0.59
C PRO A 468 -0.20 -16.13 -0.06
N ASN A 469 -0.29 -17.38 0.39
CA ASN A 469 0.50 -18.48 -0.17
C ASN A 469 0.18 -18.69 -1.65
N GLN A 470 -1.10 -18.74 -2.02
CA GLN A 470 -1.49 -18.89 -3.43
C GLN A 470 -1.23 -17.62 -4.23
N ALA A 471 -1.39 -16.44 -3.62
CA ALA A 471 -1.06 -15.18 -4.26
C ALA A 471 0.42 -15.15 -4.68
N ILE A 472 1.33 -15.47 -3.76
CA ILE A 472 2.78 -15.55 -4.01
C ILE A 472 3.09 -16.65 -5.03
N GLY A 473 2.51 -17.84 -4.85
CA GLY A 473 2.69 -18.96 -5.77
C GLY A 473 2.32 -18.61 -7.21
N SER A 474 1.22 -17.89 -7.42
CA SER A 474 0.76 -17.49 -8.76
C SER A 474 1.77 -16.59 -9.51
N VAL A 475 2.50 -15.73 -8.79
CA VAL A 475 3.59 -14.93 -9.37
C VAL A 475 4.79 -15.81 -9.71
N PHE A 476 5.18 -16.70 -8.78
CA PHE A 476 6.29 -17.63 -9.00
C PHE A 476 6.04 -18.62 -10.15
N ASP A 477 4.80 -19.04 -10.37
CA ASP A 477 4.43 -19.89 -11.51
C ASP A 477 4.75 -19.20 -12.84
N VAL A 478 4.47 -17.90 -12.97
CA VAL A 478 4.85 -17.14 -14.18
C VAL A 478 6.35 -16.95 -14.28
N LEU A 479 7.07 -16.73 -13.17
CA LEU A 479 8.54 -16.67 -13.17
C LEU A 479 9.18 -18.03 -13.54
N VAL A 480 8.56 -19.15 -13.17
CA VAL A 480 8.99 -20.48 -13.64
C VAL A 480 8.78 -20.61 -15.15
N GLU A 481 7.63 -20.17 -15.69
CA GLU A 481 7.42 -20.14 -17.14
C GLU A 481 8.39 -19.20 -17.87
N ALA A 482 8.74 -18.05 -17.28
CA ALA A 482 9.76 -17.15 -17.82
C ALA A 482 11.13 -17.83 -17.93
N ASN A 483 11.51 -18.66 -16.94
CA ASN A 483 12.74 -19.44 -17.00
C ASN A 483 12.74 -20.45 -18.13
N LYS A 484 11.59 -21.12 -18.38
CA LYS A 484 11.44 -22.06 -19.50
C LYS A 484 11.52 -21.32 -20.83
N TYR A 485 10.75 -20.23 -20.97
CA TYR A 485 10.70 -19.37 -22.15
C TYR A 485 12.10 -18.91 -22.60
N ILE A 486 12.87 -18.27 -21.71
CA ILE A 486 14.23 -17.82 -22.06
C ILE A 486 15.20 -18.98 -22.31
N SER A 487 14.97 -20.15 -21.71
CA SER A 487 15.82 -21.33 -21.92
C SER A 487 15.60 -21.96 -23.29
N GLU A 488 14.34 -22.08 -23.72
CA GLU A 488 13.95 -22.64 -25.02
C GLU A 488 14.40 -21.73 -26.17
N ALA A 489 14.22 -20.42 -26.02
CA ALA A 489 14.67 -19.44 -27.01
C ALA A 489 16.20 -19.31 -27.10
N ALA A 490 16.93 -19.68 -26.04
CA ALA A 490 18.39 -19.69 -25.99
C ALA A 490 19.07 -18.40 -26.54
N PRO A 491 18.77 -17.20 -25.97
CA PRO A 491 19.24 -15.91 -26.51
C PRO A 491 20.76 -15.77 -26.57
N TRP A 492 21.51 -16.55 -25.77
CA TRP A 492 22.98 -16.62 -25.84
C TRP A 492 23.54 -17.23 -27.13
N LYS A 493 22.72 -17.93 -27.91
CA LYS A 493 23.03 -18.34 -29.28
C LYS A 493 22.61 -17.25 -30.26
N LEU A 494 21.37 -16.76 -30.14
CA LEU A 494 20.79 -15.74 -31.03
C LEU A 494 21.61 -14.46 -31.08
N VAL A 495 22.17 -14.02 -29.95
CA VAL A 495 23.01 -12.80 -29.88
C VAL A 495 24.24 -12.87 -30.80
N LYS A 496 24.73 -14.08 -31.11
CA LYS A 496 25.89 -14.30 -31.99
C LYS A 496 25.53 -14.40 -33.47
N SER A 497 24.24 -14.56 -33.78
CA SER A 497 23.76 -14.61 -35.17
C SER A 497 23.83 -13.23 -35.81
N SER A 498 24.00 -13.19 -37.12
CA SER A 498 23.88 -11.98 -37.93
C SER A 498 22.55 -11.91 -38.69
N ASP A 499 21.70 -12.94 -38.58
CA ASP A 499 20.38 -12.97 -39.22
C ASP A 499 19.45 -11.94 -38.54
N PRO A 500 18.81 -11.02 -39.32
CA PRO A 500 17.83 -10.08 -38.78
C PRO A 500 16.68 -10.75 -38.00
N ALA A 501 16.21 -11.93 -38.41
CA ALA A 501 15.13 -12.65 -37.73
C ALA A 501 15.58 -13.19 -36.36
N ASP A 502 16.82 -13.70 -36.27
CA ASP A 502 17.40 -14.14 -35.00
C ASP A 502 17.63 -12.95 -34.05
N LYS A 503 18.03 -11.79 -34.59
CA LYS A 503 18.20 -10.55 -33.81
C LYS A 503 16.87 -10.04 -33.27
N ALA A 504 15.82 -10.03 -34.07
CA ALA A 504 14.47 -9.68 -33.65
C ALA A 504 13.97 -10.63 -32.54
N THR A 505 14.16 -11.93 -32.72
CA THR A 505 13.83 -12.95 -31.71
C THR A 505 14.62 -12.73 -30.41
N PHE A 506 15.92 -12.45 -30.49
CA PHE A 506 16.76 -12.14 -29.33
C PHE A 506 16.22 -10.95 -28.53
N HIS A 507 15.90 -9.85 -29.21
CA HIS A 507 15.40 -8.65 -28.56
C HIS A 507 14.04 -8.87 -27.91
N GLU A 508 13.10 -9.50 -28.63
CA GLU A 508 11.79 -9.87 -28.10
C GLU A 508 11.93 -10.70 -26.82
N VAL A 509 12.69 -11.80 -26.88
CA VAL A 509 12.82 -12.74 -25.76
C VAL A 509 13.44 -12.08 -24.54
N LEU A 510 14.48 -11.28 -24.73
CA LEU A 510 15.15 -10.58 -23.63
C LEU A 510 14.22 -9.54 -22.98
N TYR A 511 13.50 -8.76 -23.79
CA TYR A 511 12.53 -7.77 -23.31
C TYR A 511 11.37 -8.44 -22.56
N MET A 512 10.76 -9.46 -23.14
CA MET A 512 9.64 -10.19 -22.52
C MET A 512 10.03 -10.83 -21.18
N THR A 513 11.25 -11.37 -21.10
CA THR A 513 11.75 -11.94 -19.84
C THR A 513 11.98 -10.84 -18.80
N ALA A 514 12.50 -9.67 -19.21
CA ALA A 514 12.67 -8.53 -18.32
C ALA A 514 11.33 -8.00 -17.80
N GLU A 515 10.30 -7.91 -18.64
CA GLU A 515 8.95 -7.51 -18.23
C GLU A 515 8.34 -8.48 -17.22
N ALA A 516 8.53 -9.80 -17.39
CA ALA A 516 8.08 -10.77 -16.40
C ALA A 516 8.76 -10.58 -15.03
N VAL A 517 10.06 -10.25 -15.03
CA VAL A 517 10.79 -9.91 -13.79
C VAL A 517 10.28 -8.60 -13.21
N ARG A 518 10.09 -7.56 -14.03
CA ARG A 518 9.60 -6.25 -13.59
C ARG A 518 8.23 -6.37 -12.92
N VAL A 519 7.25 -6.93 -13.62
CA VAL A 519 5.89 -7.13 -13.12
C VAL A 519 5.90 -8.01 -11.85
N GLY A 520 6.63 -9.14 -11.89
CA GLY A 520 6.74 -10.02 -10.73
C GLY A 520 7.36 -9.33 -9.52
N CYS A 521 8.41 -8.52 -9.70
CA CYS A 521 9.03 -7.78 -8.60
C CYS A 521 8.14 -6.66 -8.06
N ILE A 522 7.39 -5.94 -8.89
CA ILE A 522 6.40 -4.95 -8.42
C ILE A 522 5.38 -5.62 -7.50
N LEU A 523 4.83 -6.75 -7.92
CA LEU A 523 3.81 -7.51 -7.18
C LEU A 523 4.35 -8.16 -5.89
N LEU A 524 5.63 -8.52 -5.87
CA LEU A 524 6.29 -9.12 -4.71
C LEU A 524 6.83 -8.10 -3.69
N GLN A 525 6.70 -6.78 -3.92
CA GLN A 525 7.11 -5.75 -2.95
C GLN A 525 6.51 -5.93 -1.55
N PRO A 526 5.23 -6.29 -1.37
CA PRO A 526 4.66 -6.59 -0.05
C PRO A 526 5.33 -7.78 0.67
N VAL A 527 5.96 -8.68 -0.09
CA VAL A 527 6.55 -9.94 0.40
C VAL A 527 8.03 -9.74 0.72
N MET A 528 8.80 -9.20 -0.24
CA MET A 528 10.24 -9.03 -0.19
C MET A 528 10.64 -7.59 -0.54
N PRO A 529 10.31 -6.60 0.33
CA PRO A 529 10.44 -5.18 -0.01
C PRO A 529 11.87 -4.79 -0.41
N THR A 530 12.89 -5.25 0.31
CA THR A 530 14.27 -4.79 0.08
C THR A 530 14.92 -5.38 -1.16
N LYS A 531 14.57 -6.63 -1.53
CA LYS A 531 15.15 -7.36 -2.65
C LYS A 531 14.44 -7.00 -3.95
N THR A 532 13.12 -6.86 -3.92
CA THR A 532 12.37 -6.41 -5.09
C THR A 532 12.70 -4.97 -5.46
N GLU A 533 12.86 -4.08 -4.48
CA GLU A 533 13.37 -2.71 -4.71
C GLU A 533 14.71 -2.73 -5.45
N LYS A 534 15.69 -3.51 -4.96
CA LYS A 534 17.00 -3.64 -5.60
C LYS A 534 16.92 -4.19 -7.03
N VAL A 535 16.04 -5.15 -7.29
CA VAL A 535 15.87 -5.69 -8.66
C VAL A 535 15.24 -4.64 -9.57
N LEU A 536 14.24 -3.89 -9.09
CA LEU A 536 13.62 -2.82 -9.85
C LEU A 536 14.60 -1.66 -10.12
N ASP A 537 15.48 -1.34 -9.16
CA ASP A 537 16.60 -0.41 -9.36
C ASP A 537 17.55 -0.91 -10.46
N MET A 538 17.93 -2.20 -10.43
CA MET A 538 18.78 -2.81 -11.46
C MET A 538 18.16 -2.79 -12.85
N LEU A 539 16.83 -2.83 -12.94
CA LEU A 539 16.08 -2.74 -14.19
C LEU A 539 15.80 -1.28 -14.63
N GLY A 540 16.12 -0.29 -13.78
CA GLY A 540 15.92 1.13 -14.09
C GLY A 540 14.49 1.65 -13.92
N VAL A 541 13.63 0.94 -13.18
CA VAL A 541 12.21 1.30 -12.99
C VAL A 541 12.10 2.39 -11.95
N GLU A 542 11.47 3.53 -12.22
CA GLU A 542 11.33 4.62 -11.24
C GLU A 542 10.39 4.27 -10.08
N LYS A 543 10.51 4.95 -8.94
CA LYS A 543 9.73 4.62 -7.73
C LYS A 543 8.22 4.80 -7.91
N ASP A 544 7.82 5.82 -8.65
CA ASP A 544 6.44 6.15 -9.02
C ASP A 544 5.85 5.21 -10.08
N LYS A 545 6.66 4.32 -10.66
CA LYS A 545 6.24 3.26 -11.61
C LYS A 545 6.29 1.85 -10.99
N ARG A 546 6.25 1.77 -9.67
CA ARG A 546 6.26 0.51 -8.91
C ARG A 546 4.93 0.25 -8.23
N HIS A 547 3.83 0.80 -8.74
CA HIS A 547 2.49 0.58 -8.20
C HIS A 547 1.77 -0.56 -8.92
N PHE A 548 0.64 -1.00 -8.37
CA PHE A 548 -0.17 -2.07 -8.95
C PHE A 548 -0.59 -1.75 -10.40
N LYS A 549 -0.91 -0.49 -10.71
CA LYS A 549 -1.23 -0.04 -12.07
C LYS A 549 -0.10 -0.23 -13.08
N ASP A 550 1.15 -0.25 -12.61
CA ASP A 550 2.34 -0.40 -13.44
C ASP A 550 2.75 -1.87 -13.61
N ALA A 551 2.10 -2.79 -12.88
CA ALA A 551 2.28 -4.24 -12.96
C ALA A 551 1.60 -4.85 -14.20
N VAL A 552 1.69 -4.18 -15.34
CA VAL A 552 1.17 -4.60 -16.65
C VAL A 552 2.30 -4.56 -17.68
N PHE A 553 2.22 -5.42 -18.70
CA PHE A 553 3.26 -5.51 -19.73
C PHE A 553 3.40 -4.19 -20.49
N GLY A 554 4.62 -3.68 -20.64
CA GLY A 554 4.92 -2.51 -21.47
C GLY A 554 4.67 -1.14 -20.81
N ALA A 555 4.39 -1.09 -19.51
CA ALA A 555 4.05 0.16 -18.81
C ALA A 555 5.20 1.19 -18.70
N ASP A 556 6.46 0.78 -18.89
CA ASP A 556 7.63 1.66 -18.77
C ASP A 556 8.40 1.77 -20.10
N ALA A 557 8.15 2.84 -20.83
CA ALA A 557 8.89 3.24 -22.03
C ALA A 557 9.40 4.66 -21.79
N THR A 558 10.65 5.01 -22.04
CA THR A 558 11.09 6.43 -22.02
C THR A 558 11.56 6.81 -23.43
N TYR A 559 11.14 7.97 -23.96
CA TYR A 559 11.38 8.38 -25.37
C TYR A 559 12.20 9.66 -25.47
N ALA A 560 13.06 9.74 -26.49
CA ALA A 560 13.72 10.97 -26.95
C ALA A 560 13.30 11.24 -28.39
N ILE A 561 13.30 12.50 -28.81
CA ILE A 561 13.00 12.92 -30.18
C ILE A 561 14.29 13.39 -30.83
N VAL A 562 14.75 12.69 -31.86
CA VAL A 562 15.96 13.08 -32.61
C VAL A 562 15.55 13.79 -33.88
N ALA A 563 16.09 14.99 -34.08
CA ALA A 563 15.97 15.77 -35.31
C ALA A 563 17.37 16.21 -35.81
N PRO A 564 17.52 16.60 -37.09
CA PRO A 564 18.84 16.90 -37.66
C PRO A 564 19.64 17.98 -36.93
N ALA A 565 18.97 18.93 -36.28
CA ALA A 565 19.60 20.05 -35.60
C ALA A 565 19.51 20.00 -34.07
N VAL A 566 18.75 19.07 -33.49
CA VAL A 566 18.53 18.99 -32.03
C VAL A 566 18.05 17.61 -31.61
N THR A 567 18.44 17.19 -30.41
CA THR A 567 17.87 16.02 -29.73
C THR A 567 17.04 16.51 -28.55
N LEU A 568 15.77 16.10 -28.45
CA LEU A 568 14.89 16.41 -27.31
C LEU A 568 14.88 15.19 -26.39
N VAL A 569 15.33 15.36 -25.15
CA VAL A 569 15.27 14.31 -24.12
C VAL A 569 14.32 14.72 -23.00
N PRO A 570 13.66 13.77 -22.32
CA PRO A 570 12.82 14.07 -21.16
C PRO A 570 13.57 14.86 -20.09
N TYR A 571 12.92 15.89 -19.52
CA TYR A 571 13.48 16.56 -18.34
C TYR A 571 13.46 15.65 -17.11
N GLU A 572 14.55 15.63 -16.36
CA GLU A 572 14.83 14.69 -15.28
C GLU A 572 15.74 15.34 -14.24
N ALA A 573 15.75 14.81 -13.01
CA ALA A 573 16.51 15.37 -11.89
C ALA A 573 18.00 15.65 -12.17
N ARG A 574 18.67 14.85 -13.01
CA ARG A 574 20.09 15.09 -13.36
C ARG A 574 20.32 16.36 -14.19
N HIS A 575 19.29 16.86 -14.85
CA HIS A 575 19.36 18.08 -15.65
C HIS A 575 19.24 19.35 -14.78
N VAL A 576 18.77 19.21 -13.54
CA VAL A 576 18.42 20.34 -12.66
C VAL A 576 19.62 21.24 -12.40
N GLU A 577 20.80 20.69 -12.10
CA GLU A 577 21.99 21.52 -11.82
C GLU A 577 22.33 22.42 -13.01
N ARG A 578 22.41 21.84 -14.22
CA ARG A 578 22.71 22.59 -15.45
C ARG A 578 21.58 23.56 -15.83
N TYR A 579 20.34 23.16 -15.60
CA TYR A 579 19.18 24.03 -15.82
C TYR A 579 19.21 25.24 -14.88
N HIS A 580 19.49 25.03 -13.60
CA HIS A 580 19.62 26.08 -12.59
C HIS A 580 20.76 27.05 -12.93
N GLU A 581 21.88 26.56 -13.49
CA GLU A 581 22.94 27.43 -14.01
C GLU A 581 22.45 28.37 -15.12
N TRP A 582 21.63 27.87 -16.06
CA TRP A 582 21.02 28.73 -17.09
C TRP A 582 20.03 29.72 -16.50
N MET A 583 19.18 29.26 -15.58
CA MET A 583 18.18 30.10 -14.92
C MET A 583 18.78 31.08 -13.92
N SER A 584 20.09 31.01 -13.66
CA SER A 584 20.85 32.00 -12.89
C SER A 584 21.49 33.09 -13.76
N ASP A 585 21.47 32.97 -15.09
CA ASP A 585 21.98 33.99 -16.01
C ASP A 585 20.96 35.15 -16.14
N PRO A 586 21.32 36.40 -15.80
CA PRO A 586 20.41 37.54 -15.87
C PRO A 586 19.85 37.80 -17.28
N ASP A 587 20.62 37.55 -18.33
CA ASP A 587 20.16 37.71 -19.72
C ASP A 587 19.06 36.70 -20.05
N ILE A 588 19.15 35.49 -19.47
CA ILE A 588 18.16 34.42 -19.66
C ILE A 588 16.91 34.73 -18.84
N GLN A 589 17.05 35.09 -17.57
CA GLN A 589 15.92 35.47 -16.70
C GLN A 589 15.10 36.62 -17.30
N GLU A 590 15.75 37.63 -17.86
CA GLU A 590 15.07 38.74 -18.54
C GLU A 590 14.34 38.25 -19.81
N ALA A 591 14.98 37.38 -20.60
CA ALA A 591 14.42 36.86 -21.84
C ALA A 591 13.24 35.89 -21.62
N THR A 592 13.26 35.10 -20.54
CA THR A 592 12.21 34.14 -20.17
C THR A 592 11.20 34.70 -19.18
N ALA A 593 11.41 35.93 -18.69
CA ALA A 593 10.59 36.57 -17.65
C ALA A 593 10.40 35.68 -16.40
N SER A 594 11.45 34.97 -15.99
CA SER A 594 11.41 34.02 -14.87
C SER A 594 11.95 34.62 -13.58
N GLU A 595 11.37 34.25 -12.44
CA GLU A 595 11.90 34.59 -11.12
C GLU A 595 13.02 33.61 -10.70
N PRO A 596 14.07 34.08 -10.01
CA PRO A 596 15.14 33.21 -9.54
C PRO A 596 14.63 32.26 -8.45
N LEU A 597 14.87 30.96 -8.64
CA LEU A 597 14.63 29.91 -7.64
C LEU A 597 15.95 29.44 -7.02
N SER A 598 15.90 28.92 -5.79
CA SER A 598 17.02 28.16 -5.23
C SER A 598 17.16 26.79 -5.92
N LEU A 599 18.34 26.18 -5.84
CA LEU A 599 18.55 24.83 -6.41
C LEU A 599 17.62 23.79 -5.79
N GLU A 600 17.32 23.91 -4.50
CA GLU A 600 16.37 23.03 -3.80
C GLU A 600 14.95 23.21 -4.34
N GLU A 601 14.50 24.45 -4.54
CA GLU A 601 13.19 24.74 -5.16
C GLU A 601 13.13 24.29 -6.63
N GLU A 602 14.24 24.32 -7.38
CA GLU A 602 14.31 23.75 -8.73
C GLU A 602 14.13 22.23 -8.71
N TYR A 603 14.75 21.53 -7.77
CA TYR A 603 14.52 20.09 -7.58
C TYR A 603 13.06 19.77 -7.15
N GLU A 604 12.45 20.62 -6.33
CA GLU A 604 11.04 20.47 -5.93
C GLU A 604 10.07 20.76 -7.07
N ASN A 605 10.39 21.74 -7.92
CA ASN A 605 9.61 22.09 -9.12
C ASN A 605 9.94 21.21 -10.32
N GLN A 606 10.96 20.36 -10.24
CA GLN A 606 11.34 19.42 -11.29
C GLN A 606 10.24 18.39 -11.49
N GLN A 607 9.43 18.62 -12.53
CA GLN A 607 8.47 17.63 -13.02
C GLN A 607 8.89 17.19 -14.42
N SER A 608 9.02 15.88 -14.60
CA SER A 608 9.17 15.29 -15.92
C SER A 608 7.87 15.46 -16.70
N TRP A 609 7.95 15.42 -18.03
CA TRP A 609 6.75 15.38 -18.89
C TRP A 609 5.80 14.22 -18.55
N ARG A 610 6.27 13.19 -17.82
CA ARG A 610 5.45 12.06 -17.35
C ARG A 610 4.77 12.28 -16.00
N THR A 611 5.16 13.30 -15.25
CA THR A 611 4.68 13.55 -13.89
C THR A 611 3.80 14.79 -13.79
N SER A 612 3.90 15.72 -14.75
CA SER A 612 3.00 16.87 -14.87
C SER A 612 1.91 16.52 -15.89
N HIS A 613 0.64 16.55 -15.48
CA HIS A 613 -0.48 16.29 -16.39
C HIS A 613 -0.74 17.46 -17.35
N ASP A 614 -0.29 18.66 -17.00
CA ASP A 614 -0.50 19.94 -17.70
C ASP A 614 0.72 20.47 -18.47
N LYS A 615 1.86 19.80 -18.36
CA LYS A 615 3.13 20.28 -18.90
C LYS A 615 4.01 19.16 -19.45
N LEU A 616 4.50 19.33 -20.67
CA LEU A 616 5.59 18.53 -21.23
C LEU A 616 6.88 19.34 -21.24
N THR A 617 7.93 18.83 -20.59
CA THR A 617 9.25 19.47 -20.58
C THR A 617 10.29 18.56 -21.23
N PHE A 618 10.98 19.07 -22.25
CA PHE A 618 12.13 18.41 -22.87
C PHE A 618 13.38 19.29 -22.78
N ILE A 619 14.52 18.67 -22.51
CA ILE A 619 15.83 19.30 -22.64
C ILE A 619 16.28 19.20 -24.09
N LEU A 620 16.74 20.33 -24.64
CA LEU A 620 17.42 20.41 -25.91
C LEU A 620 18.86 19.99 -25.72
N CYS A 621 19.30 18.99 -26.47
CA CYS A 621 20.69 18.55 -26.54
C CYS A 621 21.24 18.71 -27.96
N GLN A 622 22.57 18.77 -28.08
CA GLN A 622 23.25 18.74 -29.36
C GLN A 622 22.76 17.55 -30.23
N PRO A 623 22.65 17.73 -31.57
CA PRO A 623 22.17 16.67 -32.44
C PRO A 623 23.08 15.44 -32.38
N VAL A 624 22.47 14.28 -32.61
CA VAL A 624 23.10 12.96 -32.65
C VAL A 624 22.88 12.35 -34.02
N SER A 625 23.84 11.55 -34.50
CA SER A 625 23.68 10.81 -35.75
C SER A 625 22.54 9.80 -35.65
N SER A 626 21.88 9.52 -36.78
CA SER A 626 20.76 8.58 -36.89
C SER A 626 21.08 7.15 -36.43
N ASP A 627 22.36 6.78 -36.35
CA ASP A 627 22.75 5.40 -36.07
C ASP A 627 23.21 5.20 -34.61
N VAL A 628 23.12 6.24 -33.78
CA VAL A 628 23.61 6.22 -32.40
C VAL A 628 22.46 5.89 -31.44
N ALA A 629 22.68 4.93 -30.55
CA ALA A 629 21.78 4.65 -29.43
C ALA A 629 21.73 5.85 -28.47
N ILE A 630 20.53 6.29 -28.08
CA ILE A 630 20.36 7.47 -27.22
C ILE A 630 20.36 7.03 -25.76
N LYS A 631 21.43 7.37 -25.04
CA LYS A 631 21.63 7.01 -23.63
C LYS A 631 21.67 8.23 -22.73
N ALA A 632 20.97 8.15 -21.60
CA ALA A 632 21.04 9.11 -20.51
C ALA A 632 22.49 9.26 -20.00
N GLY A 633 22.87 10.48 -19.68
CA GLY A 633 24.23 10.86 -19.29
C GLY A 633 25.24 10.94 -20.45
N GLU A 634 24.96 10.40 -21.65
CA GLU A 634 25.84 10.52 -22.82
C GLU A 634 25.34 11.56 -23.83
N VAL A 635 24.03 11.58 -24.11
CA VAL A 635 23.45 12.51 -25.09
C VAL A 635 23.05 13.85 -24.47
N ASP A 636 22.86 13.84 -23.17
CA ASP A 636 22.33 14.86 -22.27
C ASP A 636 23.29 15.16 -21.12
N ALA A 637 24.57 14.80 -21.29
CA ALA A 637 25.64 15.31 -20.44
C ALA A 637 25.57 16.84 -20.38
N PRO A 638 25.91 17.49 -19.24
CA PRO A 638 25.78 18.94 -19.07
C PRO A 638 26.38 19.78 -20.21
N GLU A 639 27.51 19.36 -20.77
CA GLU A 639 28.20 20.01 -21.89
C GLU A 639 27.49 19.88 -23.25
N ARG A 640 26.54 18.94 -23.36
CA ARG A 640 25.73 18.70 -24.56
C ARG A 640 24.33 19.28 -24.45
N MET A 641 23.88 19.63 -23.25
CA MET A 641 22.65 20.36 -23.01
C MET A 641 22.77 21.77 -23.59
N ILE A 642 21.76 22.23 -24.32
CA ILE A 642 21.78 23.53 -25.01
C ILE A 642 20.56 24.42 -24.76
N GLY A 643 19.52 23.91 -24.11
CA GLY A 643 18.32 24.65 -23.71
C GLY A 643 17.18 23.71 -23.33
N ASP A 644 15.94 24.20 -23.31
CA ASP A 644 14.72 23.43 -23.08
C ASP A 644 13.56 23.88 -23.97
N ILE A 645 12.51 23.05 -24.01
CA ILE A 645 11.25 23.36 -24.66
C ILE A 645 10.10 22.79 -23.83
N ASN A 646 9.07 23.61 -23.65
CA ASN A 646 7.88 23.32 -22.86
C ASN A 646 6.63 23.35 -23.73
N PHE A 647 5.67 22.48 -23.39
CA PHE A 647 4.31 22.50 -23.91
C PHE A 647 3.34 22.50 -22.74
N PHE A 648 2.49 23.52 -22.65
CA PHE A 648 1.46 23.62 -21.61
C PHE A 648 0.08 23.45 -22.21
N VAL A 649 -0.85 22.88 -21.44
CA VAL A 649 -2.25 22.74 -21.85
C VAL A 649 -3.13 23.60 -20.95
N TYR A 650 -3.96 24.44 -21.58
CA TYR A 650 -4.92 25.32 -20.88
C TYR A 650 -6.35 25.12 -21.40
N PRO A 651 -7.38 25.32 -20.57
CA PRO A 651 -8.75 25.46 -21.03
C PRO A 651 -8.88 26.61 -22.04
N HIS A 652 -9.75 26.46 -23.05
CA HIS A 652 -10.01 27.54 -23.99
C HIS A 652 -11.05 28.52 -23.42
N ASP A 653 -10.65 29.77 -23.16
CA ASP A 653 -11.48 30.79 -22.48
C ASP A 653 -12.62 31.39 -23.34
N ASP A 654 -12.65 31.14 -24.66
CA ASP A 654 -13.57 31.79 -25.61
C ASP A 654 -14.90 31.01 -25.85
N ASP A 655 -15.10 29.84 -25.24
CA ASP A 655 -16.29 29.01 -25.51
C ASP A 655 -17.42 29.24 -24.48
N GLU A 656 -18.43 30.03 -24.86
CA GLU A 656 -19.78 30.00 -24.25
C GLU A 656 -20.51 28.66 -24.52
N GLU A 657 -19.92 27.75 -25.31
CA GLU A 657 -20.51 26.47 -25.73
C GLU A 657 -19.54 25.28 -25.56
N GLY A 658 -19.23 24.88 -24.31
CA GLY A 658 -18.96 23.47 -23.99
C GLY A 658 -17.67 23.13 -23.23
N GLU A 659 -17.80 22.32 -22.17
CA GLU A 659 -16.68 21.64 -21.50
C GLU A 659 -15.92 20.74 -22.51
N GLY A 660 -14.60 20.93 -22.66
CA GLY A 660 -13.74 20.01 -23.43
C GLY A 660 -12.83 20.64 -24.49
N ALA A 661 -12.80 21.96 -24.65
CA ALA A 661 -11.89 22.66 -25.56
C ALA A 661 -10.62 23.17 -24.85
N TYR A 662 -9.46 22.94 -25.48
CA TYR A 662 -8.15 23.28 -24.92
C TYR A 662 -7.25 24.00 -25.92
N VAL A 663 -6.30 24.79 -25.42
CA VAL A 663 -5.24 25.46 -26.19
C VAL A 663 -3.88 25.05 -25.65
N GLY A 664 -2.94 24.76 -26.56
CA GLY A 664 -1.56 24.45 -26.21
C GLY A 664 -0.68 25.69 -26.26
N GLU A 665 0.12 25.95 -25.22
CA GLU A 665 1.16 26.99 -25.22
C GLU A 665 2.54 26.34 -25.43
N VAL A 666 3.33 26.87 -26.36
CA VAL A 666 4.71 26.42 -26.60
C VAL A 666 5.69 27.46 -26.11
N ASP A 667 6.66 27.04 -25.30
CA ASP A 667 7.78 27.88 -24.89
C ASP A 667 9.12 27.20 -25.23
N VAL A 668 10.07 27.94 -25.77
CA VAL A 668 11.37 27.40 -26.21
C VAL A 668 12.51 28.33 -25.81
N MET A 669 13.50 27.78 -25.11
CA MET A 669 14.71 28.49 -24.74
C MET A 669 15.93 27.80 -25.34
N VAL A 670 16.75 28.58 -26.06
CA VAL A 670 18.11 28.15 -26.46
C VAL A 670 19.12 28.87 -25.57
N ALA A 671 19.40 28.25 -24.41
CA ALA A 671 20.24 28.82 -23.37
C ALA A 671 21.67 29.09 -23.88
N GLU A 672 22.28 28.12 -24.57
CA GLU A 672 23.66 28.23 -25.04
C GLU A 672 23.82 29.25 -26.17
N LYS A 673 24.56 30.34 -25.88
CA LYS A 673 24.83 31.43 -26.83
C LYS A 673 25.44 30.90 -28.15
N ALA A 674 26.30 29.89 -28.09
CA ALA A 674 26.92 29.25 -29.26
C ALA A 674 25.94 28.48 -30.15
N SER A 675 24.75 28.14 -29.66
CA SER A 675 23.71 27.38 -30.38
C SER A 675 22.62 28.28 -30.98
N ARG A 676 22.57 29.55 -30.58
CA ARG A 676 21.62 30.55 -31.10
C ARG A 676 21.90 30.84 -32.58
N GLY A 677 20.85 31.09 -33.37
CA GLY A 677 20.96 31.39 -34.80
C GLY A 677 21.28 30.20 -35.72
N LYS A 678 21.48 28.98 -35.18
CA LYS A 678 21.79 27.76 -35.95
C LYS A 678 20.56 26.93 -36.33
N GLY A 679 19.35 27.46 -36.15
CA GLY A 679 18.11 26.76 -36.45
C GLY A 679 17.63 25.76 -35.38
N VAL A 680 18.32 25.66 -34.23
CA VAL A 680 17.98 24.76 -33.11
C VAL A 680 16.55 24.97 -32.63
N GLY A 681 16.16 26.21 -32.29
CA GLY A 681 14.82 26.50 -31.80
C GLY A 681 13.72 26.14 -32.82
N TYR A 682 13.97 26.37 -34.11
CA TYR A 682 13.02 25.99 -35.16
C TYR A 682 12.85 24.48 -35.24
N ALA A 683 13.95 23.71 -35.17
CA ALA A 683 13.90 22.26 -35.16
C ALA A 683 13.21 21.72 -33.90
N ALA A 684 13.47 22.31 -32.74
CA ALA A 684 12.85 21.93 -31.47
C ALA A 684 11.34 22.14 -31.51
N VAL A 685 10.86 23.33 -31.90
CA VAL A 685 9.43 23.64 -32.00
C VAL A 685 8.74 22.72 -33.00
N THR A 686 9.27 22.59 -34.22
CA THR A 686 8.62 21.77 -35.25
C THR A 686 8.59 20.27 -34.89
N SER A 687 9.61 19.77 -34.19
CA SER A 687 9.67 18.39 -33.69
C SER A 687 8.72 18.15 -32.52
N LEU A 688 8.61 19.10 -31.59
CA LEU A 688 7.62 19.06 -30.51
C LEU A 688 6.20 19.08 -31.08
N LEU A 689 5.88 19.94 -32.05
CA LEU A 689 4.56 19.99 -32.66
C LEU A 689 4.21 18.69 -33.39
N ALA A 690 5.17 18.08 -34.10
CA ALA A 690 4.98 16.77 -34.72
C ALA A 690 4.73 15.66 -33.67
N TYR A 691 5.43 15.71 -32.54
CA TYR A 691 5.23 14.80 -31.41
C TYR A 691 3.84 14.97 -30.76
N VAL A 692 3.45 16.22 -30.45
CA VAL A 692 2.14 16.53 -29.86
C VAL A 692 1.02 16.07 -30.78
N HIS A 693 1.13 16.24 -32.09
CA HIS A 693 0.13 15.77 -33.04
C HIS A 693 -0.04 14.24 -33.00
N ARG A 694 1.07 13.49 -32.96
CA ARG A 694 1.02 12.02 -32.90
C ARG A 694 0.43 11.51 -31.58
N ASN A 695 0.65 12.23 -30.49
CA ASN A 695 0.26 11.82 -29.14
C ASN A 695 -0.91 12.63 -28.57
N GLN A 696 -1.64 13.36 -29.42
CA GLN A 696 -2.59 14.39 -29.00
C GLN A 696 -3.70 13.84 -28.09
N GLU A 697 -4.32 12.73 -28.49
CA GLU A 697 -5.40 12.10 -27.71
C GLU A 697 -4.91 11.74 -26.31
N LYS A 698 -3.75 11.07 -26.23
CA LYS A 698 -3.16 10.67 -24.96
C LYS A 698 -2.77 11.85 -24.06
N ILE A 699 -2.16 12.89 -24.63
CA ILE A 699 -1.77 14.10 -23.88
C ILE A 699 -3.01 14.77 -23.28
N LEU A 700 -4.10 14.87 -24.05
CA LEU A 700 -5.34 15.48 -23.58
C LEU A 700 -6.07 14.60 -22.56
N GLU A 701 -6.06 13.27 -22.73
CA GLU A 701 -6.61 12.32 -21.75
C GLU A 701 -5.89 12.45 -20.40
N GLU A 702 -4.55 12.44 -20.40
CA GLU A 702 -3.73 12.61 -19.19
C GLU A 702 -4.03 13.95 -18.49
N TYR A 703 -4.17 15.04 -19.25
CA TYR A 703 -4.56 16.35 -18.71
C TYR A 703 -5.95 16.33 -18.07
N VAL A 704 -6.96 15.81 -18.77
CA VAL A 704 -8.35 15.74 -18.31
C VAL A 704 -8.47 14.91 -17.03
N GLU A 705 -7.79 13.75 -17.00
CA GLU A 705 -7.74 12.90 -15.82
C GLU A 705 -7.05 13.59 -14.63
N GLY A 706 -5.94 14.28 -14.88
CA GLY A 706 -5.22 15.04 -13.86
C GLY A 706 -6.04 16.19 -13.27
N GLU A 707 -6.89 16.83 -14.07
CA GLU A 707 -7.84 17.85 -13.63
C GLU A 707 -9.13 17.29 -13.01
N GLY A 708 -9.25 15.95 -12.88
CA GLY A 708 -10.41 15.28 -12.30
C GLY A 708 -11.69 15.39 -13.15
N LYS A 709 -11.55 15.66 -14.45
CA LYS A 709 -12.65 15.81 -15.41
C LYS A 709 -12.86 14.51 -16.20
N SER A 710 -14.01 14.40 -16.86
CA SER A 710 -14.31 13.26 -17.76
C SER A 710 -15.05 13.75 -18.99
N GLY A 711 -14.69 13.25 -20.17
CA GLY A 711 -15.29 13.68 -21.42
C GLY A 711 -14.30 13.68 -22.58
N LYS A 712 -14.79 13.98 -23.78
CA LYS A 712 -13.96 14.07 -24.98
C LYS A 712 -13.26 15.43 -25.00
N ALA A 713 -11.94 15.43 -25.07
CA ALA A 713 -11.13 16.64 -25.16
C ALA A 713 -10.69 16.93 -26.60
N GLU A 714 -10.60 18.21 -26.94
CA GLU A 714 -10.16 18.68 -28.24
C GLU A 714 -9.17 19.86 -28.12
N LEU A 715 -8.02 19.75 -28.79
CA LEU A 715 -7.05 20.84 -28.89
C LEU A 715 -7.46 21.79 -30.04
N LYS A 716 -7.98 22.97 -29.71
CA LYS A 716 -8.50 23.95 -30.69
C LYS A 716 -7.41 24.72 -31.42
N GLY A 717 -6.27 24.92 -30.78
CA GLY A 717 -5.19 25.68 -31.37
C GLY A 717 -3.95 25.73 -30.49
N LEU A 718 -2.94 26.41 -31.02
CA LEU A 718 -1.69 26.63 -30.33
C LEU A 718 -1.42 28.12 -30.20
N MET A 719 -0.75 28.50 -29.12
CA MET A 719 -0.31 29.86 -28.91
C MET A 719 1.10 29.92 -28.37
N VAL A 720 1.71 31.10 -28.53
CA VAL A 720 2.98 31.47 -27.91
C VAL A 720 2.92 32.92 -27.46
N LYS A 721 3.55 33.23 -26.33
CA LYS A 721 3.70 34.59 -25.81
C LYS A 721 5.18 34.98 -25.92
N ILE A 722 5.47 36.11 -26.55
CA ILE A 722 6.84 36.51 -26.85
C ILE A 722 7.00 37.99 -26.53
N LYS A 723 8.05 38.42 -25.82
CA LYS A 723 8.36 39.85 -25.62
C LYS A 723 8.50 40.56 -26.98
N GLU A 724 7.90 41.74 -27.13
CA GLU A 724 7.89 42.52 -28.38
C GLU A 724 9.31 42.76 -28.94
N GLY A 725 10.30 42.96 -28.05
CA GLY A 725 11.70 43.14 -28.42
C GLY A 725 12.42 41.89 -28.95
N ASN A 726 11.84 40.69 -28.80
CA ASN A 726 12.46 39.43 -29.22
C ASN A 726 12.14 39.11 -30.69
N ALA A 727 12.73 39.89 -31.59
CA ALA A 727 12.55 39.75 -33.04
C ALA A 727 12.94 38.35 -33.58
N ALA A 728 13.89 37.67 -32.92
CA ALA A 728 14.34 36.33 -33.31
C ALA A 728 13.25 35.27 -33.08
N SER A 729 12.64 35.26 -31.89
CA SER A 729 11.53 34.33 -31.59
C SER A 729 10.30 34.63 -32.44
N ILE A 730 9.96 35.92 -32.65
CA ILE A 730 8.86 36.31 -33.53
C ILE A 730 9.10 35.79 -34.96
N ALA A 731 10.31 35.96 -35.51
CA ALA A 731 10.64 35.44 -36.84
C ALA A 731 10.60 33.91 -36.91
N LEU A 732 11.04 33.22 -35.85
CA LEU A 732 10.96 31.76 -35.75
C LEU A 732 9.51 31.28 -35.82
N PHE A 733 8.61 31.81 -34.98
CA PHE A 733 7.22 31.36 -34.94
C PHE A 733 6.44 31.77 -36.20
N LYS A 734 6.73 32.93 -36.80
CA LYS A 734 6.20 33.29 -38.14
C LYS A 734 6.60 32.26 -39.20
N ARG A 735 7.86 31.79 -39.16
CA ARG A 735 8.36 30.77 -40.08
C ARG A 735 7.70 29.40 -39.88
N VAL A 736 7.35 29.05 -38.64
CA VAL A 736 6.58 27.84 -38.32
C VAL A 736 5.12 27.94 -38.81
N GLY A 737 4.59 29.16 -38.91
CA GLY A 737 3.25 29.44 -39.43
C GLY A 737 2.33 30.15 -38.44
N PHE A 738 2.83 30.57 -37.27
CA PHE A 738 2.06 31.34 -36.30
C PHE A 738 1.81 32.76 -36.82
N ALA A 739 0.61 33.27 -36.58
CA ALA A 739 0.20 34.63 -36.88
C ALA A 739 -0.02 35.41 -35.58
N GLN A 740 0.38 36.68 -35.56
CA GLN A 740 0.10 37.55 -34.42
C GLN A 740 -1.41 37.76 -34.25
N LYS A 741 -1.93 37.54 -33.03
CA LYS A 741 -3.32 37.80 -32.64
C LYS A 741 -3.34 38.99 -31.69
N GLY A 742 -3.89 40.12 -32.13
CA GLY A 742 -4.04 41.32 -31.31
C GLY A 742 -2.80 42.24 -31.24
N GLU A 743 -2.93 43.28 -30.42
CA GLU A 743 -1.87 44.24 -30.11
C GLU A 743 -1.01 43.75 -28.93
N VAL A 744 0.12 44.42 -28.70
CA VAL A 744 1.02 44.12 -27.59
C VAL A 744 0.28 44.28 -26.26
N ASN A 745 0.37 43.27 -25.38
CA ASN A 745 -0.32 43.30 -24.10
C ASN A 745 0.35 44.27 -23.11
N TYR A 746 -0.29 44.49 -21.95
CA TYR A 746 0.23 45.38 -20.90
C TYR A 746 1.64 44.99 -20.39
N PHE A 747 2.06 43.73 -20.57
CA PHE A 747 3.36 43.20 -20.17
C PHE A 747 4.43 43.28 -21.28
N GLY A 748 4.13 43.95 -22.40
CA GLY A 748 5.05 44.09 -23.53
C GLY A 748 5.21 42.81 -24.35
N GLU A 749 4.21 41.92 -24.35
CA GLU A 749 4.25 40.65 -25.08
C GLU A 749 3.29 40.63 -26.26
N VAL A 750 3.74 39.98 -27.32
CA VAL A 750 2.98 39.65 -28.51
C VAL A 750 2.50 38.22 -28.38
N THR A 751 1.19 38.01 -28.48
CA THR A 751 0.60 36.68 -28.61
C THR A 751 0.55 36.29 -30.08
N MET A 752 1.10 35.12 -30.41
CA MET A 752 0.96 34.54 -31.74
C MET A 752 0.22 33.21 -31.65
N VAL A 753 -0.63 32.92 -32.63
CA VAL A 753 -1.49 31.75 -32.65
C VAL A 753 -1.33 30.96 -33.95
N LEU A 754 -1.57 29.66 -33.87
CA LEU A 754 -1.63 28.75 -35.00
C LEU A 754 -2.98 28.02 -34.94
N ASN A 755 -3.77 28.19 -36.01
CA ASN A 755 -5.12 27.64 -36.11
C ASN A 755 -5.06 26.14 -36.43
N GLY A 756 -5.08 25.31 -35.40
CA GLY A 756 -5.12 23.86 -35.51
C GLY A 756 -3.79 23.22 -35.87
N LEU A 757 -3.41 22.20 -35.10
CA LEU A 757 -2.17 21.45 -35.28
C LEU A 757 -2.16 20.67 -36.61
N ASP A 758 -3.32 20.21 -37.08
CA ASP A 758 -3.49 19.56 -38.40
C ASP A 758 -3.04 20.43 -39.57
N GLN A 759 -3.24 21.74 -39.48
CA GLN A 759 -2.84 22.68 -40.54
C GLN A 759 -1.31 22.77 -40.61
N PHE A 760 -0.65 22.79 -39.45
CA PHE A 760 0.81 22.77 -39.39
C PHE A 760 1.38 21.50 -39.99
N ILE A 761 0.84 20.32 -39.66
CA ILE A 761 1.34 19.04 -40.18
C ILE A 761 1.24 18.95 -41.70
N LYS A 762 0.19 19.54 -42.30
CA LYS A 762 0.01 19.61 -43.76
C LYS A 762 0.89 20.67 -44.44
N SER A 763 1.49 21.58 -43.68
CA SER A 763 2.39 22.60 -44.23
C SER A 763 3.73 21.99 -44.66
N PRO A 764 4.52 22.66 -45.54
CA PRO A 764 5.86 22.20 -45.89
C PRO A 764 6.78 22.01 -44.67
N ALA A 765 6.62 22.84 -43.64
CA ALA A 765 7.38 22.75 -42.39
C ALA A 765 6.98 21.51 -41.57
N GLY A 766 5.69 21.23 -41.46
CA GLY A 766 5.17 20.06 -40.74
C GLY A 766 5.53 18.76 -41.44
N VAL A 767 5.31 18.66 -42.76
CA VAL A 767 5.69 17.48 -43.56
C VAL A 767 7.17 17.16 -43.39
N LYS A 768 8.03 18.19 -43.47
CA LYS A 768 9.47 18.04 -43.26
C LYS A 768 9.80 17.58 -41.84
N ALA A 769 9.18 18.17 -40.82
CA ALA A 769 9.40 17.78 -39.43
C ALA A 769 8.94 16.34 -39.15
N THR A 770 7.81 15.90 -39.68
CA THR A 770 7.33 14.51 -39.56
C THR A 770 8.26 13.51 -40.26
N GLN A 771 8.93 13.91 -41.34
CA GLN A 771 9.90 13.06 -42.05
C GLN A 771 11.28 13.03 -41.39
N GLU A 772 11.73 14.14 -40.81
CA GLU A 772 13.09 14.29 -40.29
C GLU A 772 13.20 14.02 -38.78
N SER A 773 12.11 14.15 -38.03
CA SER A 773 12.08 13.84 -36.59
C SER A 773 11.63 12.40 -36.35
N ARG A 774 12.31 11.73 -35.42
CA ARG A 774 11.96 10.37 -35.00
C ARG A 774 11.97 10.22 -33.50
N GLU A 775 11.02 9.46 -32.99
CA GLU A 775 11.01 9.01 -31.59
C GLU A 775 11.89 7.77 -31.48
N VAL A 776 12.83 7.81 -30.54
CA VAL A 776 13.77 6.72 -30.28
C VAL A 776 13.74 6.37 -28.80
N GLY A 777 13.99 5.10 -28.49
CA GLY A 777 14.13 4.65 -27.11
C GLY A 777 15.22 5.48 -26.41
N TYR A 778 14.82 6.25 -25.41
CA TYR A 778 15.72 7.00 -24.56
C TYR A 778 16.06 6.12 -23.38
N SER A 779 17.25 5.55 -23.45
CA SER A 779 17.62 4.59 -22.44
C SER A 779 18.38 5.20 -21.31
N ARG A 780 17.95 4.84 -20.11
CA ARG A 780 18.69 5.14 -18.91
C ARG A 780 19.76 4.10 -18.63
#